data_AF-A0A417KXY1-F1
#
_entry.id   AF-A0A417KXY1-F1
#
_cell.length_a   1.000
_cell.length_b   1.000
_cell.length_c   1.000
_cell.angle_alpha   90.00
_cell.angle_beta   90.00
_cell.angle_gamma   90.00
#
_symmetry.space_group_name_H-M   'P 1'
#
loop_
_entity.id
_entity.type
_entity.pdbx_description
1 polymer ?
#
loop_
_entity_poly.entity_id
_entity_poly.type
_entity_poly.pdbx_seq_one_letter_code
_entity_poly.pdbx_strand_id
1 'polypeptide(L)'
;MVGRFRHKRMYFCHSSCLIFIRLLNNHNISYMEKKKIITKTKNRLYYDGYHLSRRDFLTKSITCIGALSAFSSFTMFTTSSCVSGHSLHTSDSVVAADNLLKRVVPELVDKVRFEEIPSDNDLDVFELQSDDEILVIRGNNGVSMASGLNWYLKHYCHCQITFRDRQLNIPDLLPQIAEVVRIVSLYQYRYYFNYCTFAYTLAWWDWNDWEWMIDLMALYGINVPLAVTGQEGIWRNVGKRLGLSEEQMQDFYVGPGYLPFGWMGCIDRWAGPLPNSWIDDHIELQKKILKRERELGMTPVLQGFSGHVPRKLKDVDKNAKLVKLSPWVNFEPTYFVDPADPYFIEIGKIFLEEQTKLFGTNHLYASDPFIEMPPENNDPEFIRKMGSSIYQSMQSVDSEAVWMLQSWPFVHFNTEFWQAPQAEAFFRSVPQGKLLILDLYCDVTPGWPKFENAFFGQPWIWCIIQNFGGQVSLHGGLDIMAADLRKALEQRGKASGNMAGIGYAMEGLCYNPVIDEFQSDMIWRASIPDITEWLSGFVKRRYGKDFLKAREVWGKLHQTVYQQNQNHGNILQAQPSFTYKAAKPDKTFALIWKSFLDISDEVGKEKTYQFDIVNVTRHALGLLAPLYYGKLITAYLNKDRDALKAAYEKMDELINDIDRQLATNSEFLLGAWLERAKRWGHTQDEKKQYEWNARKIISVWAFDGELNDYAAKQWSGMMRDYYGRRWRHFYNSIDKSLADGTKWDSRHYTDDLLRLQEDWTRETTVFPAHISAEDPVVVAKSLYEKYAGEFEVPLNVPKFKMMDGVPALLTE
;
A
#
# COMPACT_ATOMS: atom_id res chain seq x y z
N MET A 1 5.31 36.38 40.03
CA MET A 1 5.18 35.92 41.44
C MET A 1 5.36 34.41 41.40
N VAL A 2 6.40 33.75 41.94
CA VAL A 2 7.08 33.79 43.26
C VAL A 2 6.37 32.91 44.30
N GLY A 3 7.09 31.87 44.79
CA GLY A 3 6.64 30.79 45.69
C GLY A 3 6.77 29.42 45.00
N ARG A 4 7.67 28.47 45.31
CA ARG A 4 8.19 27.90 46.59
C ARG A 4 7.05 27.26 47.42
N PHE A 5 7.12 26.04 47.98
CA PHE A 5 8.21 25.10 48.34
C PHE A 5 7.80 23.61 48.01
N ARG A 6 8.52 22.51 48.29
CA ARG A 6 9.96 22.08 48.26
C ARG A 6 10.14 20.78 49.10
N HIS A 7 10.73 19.69 48.55
CA HIS A 7 11.24 18.47 49.27
C HIS A 7 10.20 17.55 49.98
N LYS A 8 10.41 16.25 50.28
CA LYS A 8 11.47 15.18 50.14
C LYS A 8 10.70 13.86 49.82
N ARG A 9 11.10 12.86 49.03
CA ARG A 9 12.33 12.01 48.93
C ARG A 9 12.57 11.05 50.13
N MET A 10 12.16 9.77 50.05
CA MET A 10 13.05 8.56 50.00
C MET A 10 12.39 7.17 50.29
N TYR A 11 12.60 6.22 49.37
CA TYR A 11 12.91 4.77 49.48
C TYR A 11 11.98 3.67 50.09
N PHE A 12 12.19 2.45 49.54
CA PHE A 12 11.74 1.07 49.87
C PHE A 12 10.22 0.76 49.87
N CYS A 13 9.73 -0.45 49.55
CA CYS A 13 10.14 -1.53 48.61
C CYS A 13 9.03 -2.62 48.61
N HIS A 14 8.92 -3.38 47.51
CA HIS A 14 8.33 -4.73 47.44
C HIS A 14 6.80 -4.98 47.60
N SER A 15 6.34 -5.92 46.76
CA SER A 15 5.28 -6.93 46.99
C SER A 15 3.79 -6.56 47.02
N SER A 16 3.17 -6.78 45.86
CA SER A 16 2.10 -7.78 45.65
C SER A 16 0.72 -7.62 46.33
N CYS A 17 -0.26 -7.25 45.49
CA CYS A 17 -1.59 -7.84 45.35
C CYS A 17 -2.17 -8.68 46.52
N LEU A 18 -3.27 -8.17 47.12
CA LEU A 18 -4.62 -8.68 46.86
C LEU A 18 -5.69 -7.80 47.54
N ILE A 19 -6.79 -7.53 46.84
CA ILE A 19 -7.96 -6.79 47.37
C ILE A 19 -9.20 -7.62 47.12
N PHE A 20 -10.00 -7.89 48.15
CA PHE A 20 -11.44 -8.15 48.00
C PHE A 20 -12.21 -7.76 49.28
N ILE A 21 -13.49 -7.42 49.10
CA ILE A 21 -14.49 -7.09 50.14
C ILE A 21 -14.20 -5.84 51.00
N ARG A 22 -14.80 -4.70 50.60
CA ARG A 22 -15.78 -4.03 51.49
C ARG A 22 -16.84 -3.30 50.67
N LEU A 23 -18.10 -3.68 50.89
CA LEU A 23 -19.29 -3.09 50.27
C LEU A 23 -19.87 -1.98 51.15
N LEU A 24 -20.42 -0.96 50.48
CA LEU A 24 -21.57 -0.13 50.87
C LEU A 24 -21.52 0.67 52.20
N ASN A 25 -21.43 1.99 52.05
CA ASN A 25 -22.37 2.98 52.62
C ASN A 25 -22.52 4.09 51.56
N ASN A 26 -23.72 4.45 51.10
CA ASN A 26 -24.76 5.28 51.75
C ASN A 26 -24.29 6.73 52.00
N HIS A 27 -25.03 7.79 51.64
CA HIS A 27 -26.31 7.92 50.91
C HIS A 27 -26.49 9.42 50.52
N ASN A 28 -27.22 9.73 49.44
CA ASN A 28 -28.26 10.79 49.44
C ASN A 28 -29.09 10.80 48.13
N ILE A 29 -30.32 11.32 48.20
CA ILE A 29 -31.44 11.03 47.26
C ILE A 29 -32.28 12.30 46.99
N SER A 30 -33.08 12.28 45.90
CA SER A 30 -34.16 13.23 45.51
C SER A 30 -33.67 14.52 44.82
N TYR A 31 -34.45 15.22 43.96
CA TYR A 31 -35.80 15.03 43.36
C TYR A 31 -35.89 15.98 42.12
N MET A 32 -36.75 15.85 41.11
CA MET A 32 -37.81 14.89 40.68
C MET A 32 -37.91 15.03 39.12
N GLU A 33 -38.92 14.74 38.28
CA GLU A 33 -40.33 14.25 38.21
C GLU A 33 -40.32 13.15 37.10
N LYS A 34 -41.01 11.99 37.20
CA LYS A 34 -42.44 11.68 36.94
C LYS A 34 -42.93 11.92 35.48
N LYS A 35 -43.86 11.12 34.89
CA LYS A 35 -44.45 9.78 35.18
C LYS A 35 -45.47 9.40 34.05
N LYS A 36 -46.04 8.17 34.09
CA LYS A 36 -47.31 7.64 33.47
C LYS A 36 -47.10 6.82 32.18
N ILE A 37 -47.88 5.77 31.81
CA ILE A 37 -49.12 5.09 32.30
C ILE A 37 -49.21 3.68 31.58
N ILE A 38 -49.87 2.56 31.98
CA ILE A 38 -50.52 2.08 33.24
C ILE A 38 -50.90 0.55 33.21
N THR A 39 -50.61 -0.22 34.28
CA THR A 39 -51.33 -1.47 34.75
C THR A 39 -51.38 -2.75 33.86
N LYS A 40 -51.76 -3.99 34.33
CA LYS A 40 -52.32 -4.51 35.62
C LYS A 40 -52.02 -6.04 35.84
N THR A 41 -51.62 -6.44 37.07
CA THR A 41 -52.09 -7.59 37.93
C THR A 41 -52.58 -8.95 37.34
N LYS A 42 -52.45 -10.15 37.97
CA LYS A 42 -51.89 -10.64 39.27
C LYS A 42 -51.94 -12.20 39.40
N ASN A 43 -51.16 -12.76 40.34
CA ASN A 43 -51.39 -13.97 41.20
C ASN A 43 -51.08 -15.43 40.73
N ARG A 44 -50.33 -16.14 41.62
CA ARG A 44 -50.21 -17.62 41.93
C ARG A 44 -49.22 -18.54 41.19
N LEU A 45 -48.19 -18.98 41.95
CA LEU A 45 -47.66 -20.36 42.19
C LEU A 45 -47.52 -21.36 41.00
N TYR A 46 -46.37 -22.03 40.78
CA TYR A 46 -45.72 -23.02 41.68
C TYR A 46 -44.19 -23.23 41.41
N TYR A 47 -43.61 -24.28 42.03
CA TYR A 47 -42.24 -24.86 41.95
C TYR A 47 -41.59 -24.91 40.53
N ASP A 48 -40.25 -25.02 40.33
CA ASP A 48 -39.10 -25.32 41.22
C ASP A 48 -37.82 -24.52 40.77
N GLY A 49 -36.55 -24.76 41.16
CA GLY A 49 -35.94 -25.85 41.95
C GLY A 49 -34.41 -25.83 42.11
N TYR A 50 -33.90 -26.92 42.71
CA TYR A 50 -32.50 -27.39 42.91
C TYR A 50 -31.30 -26.42 43.02
N HIS A 51 -30.74 -26.38 44.23
CA HIS A 51 -29.38 -25.93 44.51
C HIS A 51 -28.30 -26.92 44.02
N LEU A 52 -27.14 -26.39 43.64
CA LEU A 52 -25.85 -27.09 43.80
C LEU A 52 -25.21 -26.67 45.14
N SER A 53 -24.70 -27.64 45.91
CA SER A 53 -23.89 -27.36 47.11
C SER A 53 -22.77 -28.39 47.26
N ARG A 54 -21.65 -27.98 47.86
CA ARG A 54 -20.44 -28.81 47.98
C ARG A 54 -20.59 -29.89 49.05
N ARG A 55 -20.56 -31.16 48.65
CA ARG A 55 -20.05 -32.27 49.45
C ARG A 55 -19.50 -33.37 48.53
N ASP A 56 -18.60 -34.18 49.09
CA ASP A 56 -17.89 -35.33 48.50
C ASP A 56 -16.60 -35.00 47.73
N PHE A 57 -15.51 -34.79 48.50
CA PHE A 57 -14.14 -34.78 48.00
C PHE A 57 -13.13 -35.31 49.04
N LEU A 58 -13.40 -36.48 49.66
CA LEU A 58 -12.44 -37.17 50.55
C LEU A 58 -12.83 -38.62 50.93
N THR A 59 -12.66 -39.61 50.02
CA THR A 59 -12.39 -41.01 50.45
C THR A 59 -11.78 -41.88 49.35
N LYS A 60 -10.53 -42.35 49.55
CA LYS A 60 -10.06 -43.75 49.36
C LYS A 60 -8.54 -43.85 49.46
N SER A 61 -8.07 -44.76 50.31
CA SER A 61 -6.68 -45.22 50.47
C SER A 61 -6.71 -46.46 51.38
N ILE A 62 -5.60 -47.20 51.46
CA ILE A 62 -5.43 -48.50 52.17
C ILE A 62 -6.08 -49.70 51.41
N THR A 63 -5.47 -50.88 51.25
CA THR A 63 -4.05 -51.36 51.19
C THR A 63 -4.10 -52.81 50.67
N CYS A 64 -3.11 -53.28 49.89
CA CYS A 64 -2.70 -54.69 49.90
C CYS A 64 -1.27 -54.88 49.37
N ILE A 65 -0.62 -56.01 49.71
CA ILE A 65 0.83 -56.25 49.58
C ILE A 65 1.09 -57.66 49.01
N GLY A 66 2.11 -57.79 48.14
CA GLY A 66 2.65 -59.08 47.66
C GLY A 66 2.86 -59.09 46.15
N ALA A 67 3.95 -59.63 45.59
CA ALA A 67 5.14 -60.26 46.20
C ALA A 67 6.41 -59.94 45.37
N LEU A 68 7.60 -60.25 45.91
CA LEU A 68 8.89 -59.86 45.32
C LEU A 68 9.93 -60.98 45.46
N SER A 69 10.28 -61.62 44.34
CA SER A 69 11.47 -62.46 44.13
C SER A 69 11.48 -62.98 42.68
N ALA A 70 12.60 -63.26 42.04
CA ALA A 70 13.98 -62.78 42.22
C ALA A 70 14.76 -63.09 40.92
N PHE A 71 15.72 -62.26 40.52
CA PHE A 71 17.00 -62.67 39.93
C PHE A 71 17.86 -61.44 39.63
N SER A 72 19.03 -61.38 40.24
CA SER A 72 20.09 -60.44 39.89
C SER A 72 21.13 -61.17 39.02
N SER A 73 21.60 -60.50 37.97
CA SER A 73 22.82 -60.89 37.24
C SER A 73 23.54 -59.63 36.77
N PHE A 74 24.84 -59.58 37.02
CA PHE A 74 25.73 -58.50 36.64
C PHE A 74 25.93 -58.46 35.12
N THR A 75 25.98 -57.27 34.52
CA THR A 75 26.85 -57.01 33.37
C THR A 75 27.25 -55.54 33.38
N MET A 76 28.55 -55.25 33.50
CA MET A 76 29.06 -53.91 33.18
C MET A 76 29.24 -53.81 31.67
N PHE A 77 28.72 -52.76 31.06
CA PHE A 77 29.23 -52.25 29.78
C PHE A 77 29.35 -50.74 29.87
N THR A 78 30.60 -50.27 29.92
CA THR A 78 30.99 -48.89 29.65
C THR A 78 31.28 -48.74 28.16
N THR A 79 31.10 -47.53 27.63
CA THR A 79 31.23 -47.15 26.21
C THR A 79 30.20 -47.82 25.29
N SER A 80 29.55 -47.12 24.35
CA SER A 80 29.89 -45.82 23.77
C SER A 80 28.71 -44.85 23.73
N SER A 81 29.02 -43.55 23.78
CA SER A 81 28.07 -42.50 23.44
C SER A 81 27.68 -42.62 21.97
N CYS A 82 26.46 -43.07 21.69
CA CYS A 82 25.87 -42.90 20.37
C CYS A 82 25.57 -41.41 20.15
N VAL A 83 26.60 -40.67 19.73
CA VAL A 83 26.39 -39.42 18.98
C VAL A 83 25.72 -39.85 17.68
N SER A 84 24.39 -39.85 17.68
CA SER A 84 23.59 -39.95 16.47
C SER A 84 23.87 -38.70 15.66
N GLY A 85 24.84 -38.83 14.75
CA GLY A 85 25.20 -37.82 13.77
C GLY A 85 24.02 -37.53 12.87
N HIS A 86 23.10 -36.71 13.38
CA HIS A 86 22.17 -35.98 12.55
C HIS A 86 23.04 -35.17 11.60
N SER A 87 22.88 -35.44 10.31
CA SER A 87 23.15 -34.42 9.31
C SER A 87 22.39 -33.19 9.77
N LEU A 88 23.11 -32.13 10.15
CA LEU A 88 22.52 -30.83 10.42
C LEU A 88 22.06 -30.27 9.07
N HIS A 89 20.89 -30.75 8.64
CA HIS A 89 20.14 -30.15 7.56
C HIS A 89 19.71 -28.77 8.02
N THR A 90 20.52 -27.77 7.66
CA THR A 90 20.16 -26.36 7.75
C THR A 90 18.77 -26.20 7.14
N SER A 91 17.83 -25.67 7.92
CA SER A 91 16.44 -25.48 7.49
C SER A 91 16.37 -24.63 6.24
N ASP A 92 15.42 -24.91 5.35
CA ASP A 92 15.19 -24.12 4.14
C ASP A 92 14.93 -22.64 4.50
N SER A 93 14.26 -22.37 5.63
CA SER A 93 14.09 -21.02 6.20
C SER A 93 15.41 -20.29 6.45
N VAL A 94 16.41 -21.01 6.98
CA VAL A 94 17.75 -20.49 7.30
C VAL A 94 18.55 -20.28 6.01
N VAL A 95 18.47 -21.22 5.07
CA VAL A 95 19.10 -21.08 3.73
C VAL A 95 18.52 -19.88 2.96
N ALA A 96 17.22 -19.62 3.09
CA ALA A 96 16.57 -18.45 2.49
C ALA A 96 17.05 -17.14 3.15
N ALA A 97 17.13 -17.08 4.48
CA ALA A 97 17.65 -15.93 5.22
C ALA A 97 19.14 -15.64 4.91
N ASP A 98 19.98 -16.67 4.87
CA ASP A 98 21.39 -16.60 4.42
C ASP A 98 21.52 -15.99 3.02
N ASN A 99 20.66 -16.41 2.09
CA ASN A 99 20.71 -15.95 0.71
C ASN A 99 20.16 -14.53 0.53
N LEU A 100 19.19 -14.11 1.37
CA LEU A 100 18.78 -12.71 1.49
C LEU A 100 19.91 -11.84 2.05
N LEU A 101 20.57 -12.27 3.13
CA LEU A 101 21.70 -11.55 3.72
C LEU A 101 22.82 -11.28 2.69
N LYS A 102 23.19 -12.29 1.88
CA LYS A 102 24.19 -12.18 0.81
C LYS A 102 23.82 -11.17 -0.29
N ARG A 103 22.52 -10.95 -0.56
CA ARG A 103 22.04 -9.96 -1.55
C ARG A 103 21.92 -8.56 -0.95
N VAL A 104 21.35 -8.45 0.24
CA VAL A 104 20.99 -7.17 0.86
C VAL A 104 22.18 -6.50 1.55
N VAL A 105 22.91 -7.25 2.40
CA VAL A 105 23.97 -6.76 3.31
C VAL A 105 25.17 -7.73 3.32
N PRO A 106 25.91 -7.86 2.20
CA PRO A 106 26.98 -8.87 2.06
C PRO A 106 28.13 -8.70 3.06
N GLU A 107 28.39 -7.48 3.55
CA GLU A 107 29.42 -7.19 4.58
C GLU A 107 29.14 -7.82 5.97
N LEU A 108 27.95 -8.38 6.18
CA LEU A 108 27.56 -9.05 7.42
C LEU A 108 27.50 -10.58 7.32
N VAL A 109 27.79 -11.18 6.16
CA VAL A 109 27.70 -12.65 5.95
C VAL A 109 28.58 -13.43 6.93
N ASP A 110 29.79 -12.97 7.21
CA ASP A 110 30.70 -13.63 8.17
C ASP A 110 30.47 -13.17 9.63
N LYS A 111 29.50 -12.28 9.89
CA LYS A 111 29.19 -11.69 11.21
C LYS A 111 27.80 -12.03 11.74
N VAL A 112 26.97 -12.75 10.97
CA VAL A 112 25.59 -13.09 11.33
C VAL A 112 25.39 -14.61 11.26
N ARG A 113 24.70 -15.17 12.24
CA ARG A 113 24.28 -16.58 12.25
C ARG A 113 22.77 -16.67 12.42
N PHE A 114 22.11 -17.34 11.48
CA PHE A 114 20.67 -17.59 11.52
C PHE A 114 20.36 -18.96 12.17
N GLU A 115 19.37 -19.00 13.07
CA GLU A 115 18.93 -20.21 13.76
C GLU A 115 17.39 -20.29 13.78
N GLU A 116 16.79 -21.45 13.51
CA GLU A 116 15.32 -21.60 13.50
C GLU A 116 14.77 -21.91 14.90
N ILE A 117 13.63 -21.30 15.26
CA ILE A 117 12.91 -21.50 16.53
C ILE A 117 11.41 -21.72 16.31
N PRO A 118 10.66 -22.33 17.26
CA PRO A 118 9.20 -22.39 17.18
C PRO A 118 8.54 -21.00 17.20
N SER A 119 7.36 -20.91 16.57
CA SER A 119 6.46 -19.76 16.68
C SER A 119 6.01 -19.49 18.12
N ASP A 120 5.58 -18.26 18.41
CA ASP A 120 5.07 -17.88 19.72
C ASP A 120 3.53 -17.85 19.69
N ASN A 121 2.89 -18.94 20.14
CA ASN A 121 1.43 -19.10 20.10
C ASN A 121 0.86 -18.87 18.68
N ASP A 122 1.47 -19.53 17.69
CA ASP A 122 1.18 -19.43 16.25
C ASP A 122 1.43 -18.04 15.60
N LEU A 123 2.00 -17.10 16.34
CA LEU A 123 2.49 -15.82 15.85
C LEU A 123 3.98 -15.86 15.49
N ASP A 124 4.35 -15.05 14.51
CA ASP A 124 5.74 -14.88 14.08
C ASP A 124 6.59 -14.16 15.13
N VAL A 125 7.82 -14.63 15.32
CA VAL A 125 8.74 -14.24 16.38
C VAL A 125 10.19 -14.26 15.90
N PHE A 126 10.98 -13.31 16.37
CA PHE A 126 12.43 -13.36 16.25
C PHE A 126 13.14 -13.12 17.59
N GLU A 127 14.39 -13.56 17.69
CA GLU A 127 15.29 -13.25 18.81
C GLU A 127 16.62 -12.70 18.30
N LEU A 128 17.22 -11.78 19.05
CA LEU A 128 18.55 -11.24 18.79
C LEU A 128 19.46 -11.46 20.00
N GLN A 129 20.69 -11.93 19.74
CA GLN A 129 21.71 -12.21 20.75
C GLN A 129 23.11 -11.94 20.18
N SER A 130 24.06 -11.48 20.99
CA SER A 130 25.49 -11.49 20.64
C SER A 130 26.16 -12.76 21.17
N ASP A 131 26.99 -13.38 20.33
CA ASP A 131 27.79 -14.58 20.58
C ASP A 131 29.24 -14.23 20.19
N ASP A 132 29.96 -13.63 21.16
CA ASP A 132 31.17 -12.82 20.93
C ASP A 132 30.99 -11.78 19.81
N GLU A 133 31.72 -11.89 18.69
CA GLU A 133 31.64 -10.96 17.56
C GLU A 133 30.50 -11.28 16.57
N ILE A 134 29.79 -12.41 16.76
CA ILE A 134 28.70 -12.86 15.89
C ILE A 134 27.35 -12.37 16.43
N LEU A 135 26.54 -11.78 15.55
CA LEU A 135 25.12 -11.56 15.80
C LEU A 135 24.34 -12.84 15.50
N VAL A 136 23.74 -13.45 16.51
CA VAL A 136 22.81 -14.57 16.34
C VAL A 136 21.39 -14.01 16.20
N ILE A 137 20.74 -14.35 15.09
CA ILE A 137 19.36 -13.98 14.79
C ILE A 137 18.54 -15.26 14.72
N ARG A 138 17.55 -15.39 15.60
CA ARG A 138 16.60 -16.51 15.57
C ARG A 138 15.27 -16.09 14.98
N GLY A 139 14.57 -17.00 14.31
CA GLY A 139 13.19 -16.78 13.91
C GLY A 139 12.49 -18.06 13.46
N ASN A 140 11.16 -18.05 13.39
CA ASN A 140 10.37 -19.23 13.01
C ASN A 140 10.12 -19.39 11.50
N ASN A 141 10.70 -18.51 10.68
CA ASN A 141 10.74 -18.54 9.21
C ASN A 141 11.74 -17.50 8.69
N GLY A 142 12.00 -17.52 7.38
CA GLY A 142 12.89 -16.56 6.70
C GLY A 142 12.45 -15.10 6.87
N VAL A 143 11.15 -14.81 6.83
CA VAL A 143 10.57 -13.47 7.09
C VAL A 143 10.94 -12.95 8.49
N SER A 144 10.80 -13.78 9.52
CA SER A 144 11.12 -13.38 10.91
C SER A 144 12.63 -13.18 11.11
N MET A 145 13.46 -14.02 10.49
CA MET A 145 14.91 -13.85 10.51
C MET A 145 15.37 -12.58 9.76
N ALA A 146 14.80 -12.29 8.59
CA ALA A 146 15.04 -11.05 7.86
C ALA A 146 14.52 -9.81 8.61
N SER A 147 13.40 -9.93 9.31
CA SER A 147 12.88 -8.87 10.20
C SER A 147 13.78 -8.63 11.41
N GLY A 148 14.35 -9.68 12.01
CA GLY A 148 15.36 -9.55 13.05
C GLY A 148 16.62 -8.82 12.57
N LEU A 149 17.08 -9.13 11.35
CA LEU A 149 18.17 -8.40 10.70
C LEU A 149 17.83 -6.92 10.50
N ASN A 150 16.64 -6.61 9.98
CA ASN A 150 16.21 -5.22 9.79
C ASN A 150 16.04 -4.49 11.13
N TRP A 151 15.51 -5.15 12.16
CA TRP A 151 15.39 -4.58 13.51
C TRP A 151 16.75 -4.26 14.11
N TYR A 152 17.73 -5.17 13.96
CA TYR A 152 19.09 -4.93 14.40
C TYR A 152 19.74 -3.75 13.65
N LEU A 153 19.65 -3.74 12.32
CA LEU A 153 20.15 -2.65 11.50
C LEU A 153 19.54 -1.30 11.92
N LYS A 154 18.21 -1.25 12.12
CA LYS A 154 17.49 -0.04 12.50
C LYS A 154 17.86 0.46 13.89
N HIS A 155 17.74 -0.40 14.90
CA HIS A 155 17.73 0.04 16.30
C HIS A 155 19.11 -0.02 16.96
N TYR A 156 20.04 -0.82 16.44
CA TYR A 156 21.41 -0.95 16.95
C TYR A 156 22.45 -0.30 16.03
N CYS A 157 22.46 -0.65 14.73
CA CYS A 157 23.43 -0.06 13.78
C CYS A 157 23.03 1.33 13.25
N HIS A 158 21.80 1.78 13.55
CA HIS A 158 21.23 3.04 13.04
C HIS A 158 21.31 3.18 11.51
N CYS A 159 21.07 2.08 10.82
CA CYS A 159 20.98 1.98 9.37
C CYS A 159 19.52 1.99 8.90
N GLN A 160 19.30 2.22 7.61
CA GLN A 160 17.97 2.21 6.99
C GLN A 160 18.03 1.58 5.60
N ILE A 161 17.05 0.73 5.30
CA ILE A 161 16.80 0.17 3.98
C ILE A 161 15.34 0.52 3.62
N THR A 162 15.13 1.22 2.50
CA THR A 162 13.80 1.54 1.97
C THR A 162 13.63 0.95 0.57
N PHE A 163 12.45 1.12 -0.02
CA PHE A 163 12.19 0.72 -1.41
C PHE A 163 13.12 1.39 -2.45
N ARG A 164 13.55 2.64 -2.20
CA ARG A 164 14.28 3.47 -3.17
C ARG A 164 15.70 3.84 -2.78
N ASP A 165 15.99 3.85 -1.48
CA ASP A 165 17.28 4.27 -0.95
C ASP A 165 17.71 3.43 0.26
N ARG A 166 19.01 3.50 0.56
CA ARG A 166 19.57 2.84 1.74
C ARG A 166 20.74 3.62 2.31
N GLN A 167 20.86 3.59 3.62
CA GLN A 167 21.94 4.13 4.43
C GLN A 167 22.47 2.95 5.25
N LEU A 168 23.66 2.45 4.87
CA LEU A 168 24.31 1.25 5.42
C LEU A 168 25.73 1.58 5.90
N ASN A 169 25.89 2.66 6.66
CA ASN A 169 27.14 2.99 7.35
C ASN A 169 27.26 2.12 8.62
N ILE A 170 27.31 0.79 8.43
CA ILE A 170 27.32 -0.20 9.51
C ILE A 170 28.63 -0.10 10.31
N PRO A 171 28.60 -0.08 11.65
CA PRO A 171 29.83 -0.05 12.46
C PRO A 171 30.73 -1.26 12.24
N ASP A 172 32.05 -1.04 12.13
CA ASP A 172 33.06 -2.11 11.98
C ASP A 172 32.94 -3.17 13.08
N LEU A 173 32.85 -2.71 14.34
CA LEU A 173 32.53 -3.50 15.52
C LEU A 173 31.01 -3.44 15.74
N LEU A 174 30.35 -4.59 15.63
CA LEU A 174 28.91 -4.72 15.78
C LEU A 174 28.45 -4.34 17.20
N PRO A 175 27.44 -3.44 17.36
CA PRO A 175 26.86 -3.13 18.66
C PRO A 175 26.34 -4.37 19.39
N GLN A 176 26.86 -4.59 20.59
CA GLN A 176 26.63 -5.79 21.40
C GLN A 176 25.25 -5.79 22.07
N ILE A 177 24.62 -6.97 22.14
CA ILE A 177 23.32 -7.21 22.73
C ILE A 177 23.51 -7.88 24.10
N ALA A 178 23.20 -7.17 25.18
CA ALA A 178 23.53 -7.58 26.55
C ALA A 178 22.64 -8.72 27.10
N GLU A 179 21.39 -8.83 26.65
CA GLU A 179 20.41 -9.86 27.04
C GLU A 179 19.60 -10.24 25.79
N VAL A 180 19.13 -11.49 25.69
CA VAL A 180 18.39 -11.97 24.50
C VAL A 180 17.11 -11.17 24.29
N VAL A 181 17.00 -10.50 23.14
CA VAL A 181 15.84 -9.67 22.78
C VAL A 181 14.87 -10.48 21.93
N ARG A 182 13.81 -11.01 22.54
CA ARG A 182 12.70 -11.71 21.87
C ARG A 182 11.58 -10.73 21.52
N ILE A 183 11.14 -10.74 20.26
CA ILE A 183 10.07 -9.86 19.75
C ILE A 183 9.06 -10.68 18.94
N VAL A 184 7.79 -10.61 19.33
CA VAL A 184 6.66 -11.33 18.73
C VAL A 184 5.76 -10.32 18.02
N SER A 185 5.33 -10.63 16.79
CA SER A 185 4.35 -9.81 16.07
C SER A 185 2.95 -9.95 16.68
N LEU A 186 2.19 -8.85 16.78
CA LEU A 186 0.78 -8.91 17.21
C LEU A 186 -0.16 -9.44 16.10
N TYR A 187 0.36 -9.72 14.90
CA TYR A 187 -0.40 -9.84 13.66
C TYR A 187 -0.10 -11.16 12.95
N GLN A 188 -1.15 -11.96 12.72
CA GLN A 188 -1.04 -13.19 11.92
C GLN A 188 -0.67 -12.86 10.47
N TYR A 189 -1.29 -11.81 9.94
CA TYR A 189 -1.16 -11.40 8.54
C TYR A 189 -0.52 -10.01 8.45
N ARG A 190 0.57 -9.92 7.71
CA ARG A 190 1.17 -8.67 7.26
C ARG A 190 1.09 -8.60 5.75
N TYR A 191 0.15 -7.79 5.28
CA TYR A 191 -0.30 -7.77 3.89
C TYR A 191 0.43 -6.74 3.03
N TYR A 192 0.64 -7.05 1.74
CA TYR A 192 1.29 -6.13 0.80
C TYR A 192 0.70 -6.14 -0.63
N PHE A 193 0.81 -4.99 -1.29
CA PHE A 193 0.28 -4.60 -2.60
C PHE A 193 -1.23 -4.34 -2.69
N ASN A 194 -1.59 -3.48 -3.64
CA ASN A 194 -2.92 -3.33 -4.22
C ASN A 194 -2.88 -3.88 -5.65
N TYR A 195 -4.02 -4.24 -6.24
CA TYR A 195 -4.13 -4.49 -7.68
C TYR A 195 -3.55 -3.31 -8.48
N CYS A 196 -3.88 -2.07 -8.10
CA CYS A 196 -3.35 -0.86 -8.75
C CYS A 196 -1.80 -0.78 -8.74
N THR A 197 -1.10 -1.38 -7.76
CA THR A 197 0.38 -1.38 -7.73
C THR A 197 0.96 -2.08 -8.96
N PHE A 198 0.30 -3.15 -9.42
CA PHE A 198 0.71 -3.90 -10.61
C PHE A 198 0.62 -3.08 -11.90
N ALA A 199 -0.17 -2.00 -11.93
CA ALA A 199 -0.21 -1.03 -13.03
C ALA A 199 0.78 0.12 -12.82
N TYR A 200 0.70 0.82 -11.68
CA TYR A 200 1.43 2.10 -11.50
C TYR A 200 2.84 1.95 -10.94
N THR A 201 3.33 0.74 -10.68
CA THR A 201 4.73 0.49 -10.31
C THR A 201 5.29 -0.82 -10.89
N LEU A 202 4.60 -1.96 -10.75
CA LEU A 202 5.19 -3.27 -11.05
C LEU A 202 5.11 -3.68 -12.53
N ALA A 203 4.33 -2.96 -13.36
CA ALA A 203 3.93 -3.34 -14.72
C ALA A 203 5.06 -3.72 -15.70
N TRP A 204 6.30 -3.34 -15.42
CA TRP A 204 7.46 -3.59 -16.29
C TRP A 204 8.64 -4.23 -15.55
N TRP A 205 8.43 -4.75 -14.34
CA TRP A 205 9.46 -5.30 -13.47
C TRP A 205 9.94 -6.67 -13.94
N ASP A 206 11.25 -6.80 -14.17
CA ASP A 206 11.87 -8.11 -14.40
C ASP A 206 12.20 -8.83 -13.08
N TRP A 207 12.79 -10.03 -13.17
CA TRP A 207 13.08 -10.84 -11.98
C TRP A 207 13.96 -10.11 -10.94
N ASN A 208 14.86 -9.22 -11.35
CA ASN A 208 15.76 -8.55 -10.41
C ASN A 208 15.03 -7.52 -9.56
N ASP A 209 14.03 -6.83 -10.14
CA ASP A 209 13.14 -5.93 -9.41
C ASP A 209 12.28 -6.71 -8.39
N TRP A 210 11.76 -7.86 -8.79
CA TRP A 210 10.97 -8.74 -7.92
C TRP A 210 11.80 -9.40 -6.81
N GLU A 211 13.01 -9.88 -7.10
CA GLU A 211 13.93 -10.45 -6.10
C GLU A 211 14.28 -9.44 -5.01
N TRP A 212 14.55 -8.18 -5.40
CA TRP A 212 14.75 -7.08 -4.46
C TRP A 212 13.50 -6.80 -3.62
N MET A 213 12.32 -6.73 -4.24
CA MET A 213 11.09 -6.41 -3.52
C MET A 213 10.69 -7.52 -2.53
N ILE A 214 10.88 -8.79 -2.86
CA ILE A 214 10.55 -9.90 -1.94
C ILE A 214 11.54 -9.93 -0.77
N ASP A 215 12.82 -9.63 -0.99
CA ASP A 215 13.78 -9.43 0.10
C ASP A 215 13.37 -8.25 1.01
N LEU A 216 12.94 -7.13 0.43
CA LEU A 216 12.44 -5.98 1.18
C LEU A 216 11.15 -6.28 1.97
N MET A 217 10.23 -7.04 1.38
CA MET A 217 9.02 -7.53 2.05
C MET A 217 9.38 -8.37 3.29
N ALA A 218 10.36 -9.28 3.18
CA ALA A 218 10.84 -10.07 4.31
C ALA A 218 11.53 -9.21 5.39
N LEU A 219 12.36 -8.22 5.00
CA LEU A 219 12.94 -7.25 5.93
C LEU A 219 11.86 -6.42 6.66
N TYR A 220 10.75 -6.09 5.99
CA TYR A 220 9.62 -5.36 6.58
C TYR A 220 8.70 -6.27 7.42
N GLY A 221 8.85 -7.59 7.37
CA GLY A 221 8.01 -8.55 8.10
C GLY A 221 6.71 -8.94 7.40
N ILE A 222 6.56 -8.64 6.10
CA ILE A 222 5.43 -9.06 5.27
C ILE A 222 5.43 -10.59 5.14
N ASN A 223 4.27 -11.21 5.35
CA ASN A 223 4.06 -12.64 5.13
C ASN A 223 2.84 -12.96 4.25
N VAL A 224 2.07 -11.96 3.79
CA VAL A 224 0.92 -12.15 2.89
C VAL A 224 0.99 -11.15 1.70
N PRO A 225 1.87 -11.38 0.71
CA PRO A 225 1.90 -10.58 -0.51
C PRO A 225 0.77 -11.00 -1.48
N LEU A 226 0.15 -10.04 -2.17
CA LEU A 226 -0.68 -10.33 -3.35
C LEU A 226 0.23 -10.75 -4.52
N ALA A 227 0.03 -11.94 -5.07
CA ALA A 227 0.87 -12.51 -6.13
C ALA A 227 0.01 -12.90 -7.34
N VAL A 228 -0.24 -11.93 -8.21
CA VAL A 228 -1.22 -12.02 -9.32
C VAL A 228 -0.60 -11.96 -10.73
N THR A 229 0.72 -11.92 -10.82
CA THR A 229 1.47 -11.92 -12.09
C THR A 229 1.12 -13.14 -12.97
N GLY A 230 0.94 -12.94 -14.28
CA GLY A 230 0.76 -14.05 -15.23
C GLY A 230 -0.64 -14.71 -15.22
N GLN A 231 -1.65 -14.04 -14.66
CA GLN A 231 -3.06 -14.50 -14.71
C GLN A 231 -3.57 -14.78 -16.12
N GLU A 232 -3.10 -14.04 -17.11
CA GLU A 232 -3.42 -14.24 -18.53
C GLU A 232 -3.04 -15.65 -19.01
N GLY A 233 -2.05 -16.28 -18.37
CA GLY A 233 -1.68 -17.68 -18.59
C GLY A 233 -2.73 -18.67 -18.09
N ILE A 234 -3.38 -18.36 -16.96
CA ILE A 234 -4.52 -19.11 -16.43
C ILE A 234 -5.70 -18.92 -17.38
N TRP A 235 -6.04 -17.67 -17.71
CA TRP A 235 -7.15 -17.35 -18.62
C TRP A 235 -6.99 -17.95 -20.02
N ARG A 236 -5.76 -18.07 -20.53
CA ARG A 236 -5.47 -18.77 -21.80
C ARG A 236 -5.80 -20.26 -21.74
N ASN A 237 -5.58 -20.91 -20.59
CA ASN A 237 -5.96 -22.31 -20.39
C ASN A 237 -7.47 -22.47 -20.14
N VAL A 238 -8.07 -21.57 -19.36
CA VAL A 238 -9.52 -21.52 -19.10
C VAL A 238 -10.28 -21.34 -20.42
N GLY A 239 -9.92 -20.34 -21.23
CA GLY A 239 -10.53 -20.09 -22.54
C GLY A 239 -10.47 -21.32 -23.44
N LYS A 240 -9.31 -22.01 -23.50
CA LYS A 240 -9.16 -23.27 -24.26
C LYS A 240 -10.04 -24.40 -23.72
N ARG A 241 -10.25 -24.50 -22.40
CA ARG A 241 -11.18 -25.47 -21.78
C ARG A 241 -12.65 -25.11 -22.01
N LEU A 242 -12.98 -23.83 -22.17
CA LEU A 242 -14.31 -23.32 -22.53
C LEU A 242 -14.55 -23.27 -24.06
N GLY A 243 -13.60 -23.71 -24.88
CA GLY A 243 -13.72 -23.78 -26.34
C GLY A 243 -13.43 -22.48 -27.11
N LEU A 244 -12.93 -21.43 -26.44
CA LEU A 244 -12.56 -20.16 -27.05
C LEU A 244 -11.24 -20.26 -27.82
N SER A 245 -11.18 -19.61 -28.99
CA SER A 245 -9.94 -19.44 -29.76
C SER A 245 -9.01 -18.39 -29.13
N GLU A 246 -7.72 -18.42 -29.49
CA GLU A 246 -6.78 -17.39 -29.04
C GLU A 246 -7.16 -15.99 -29.55
N GLU A 247 -7.76 -15.89 -30.74
CA GLU A 247 -8.33 -14.65 -31.28
C GLU A 247 -9.50 -14.14 -30.42
N GLN A 248 -10.41 -15.01 -30.00
CA GLN A 248 -11.53 -14.64 -29.11
C GLN A 248 -11.08 -14.19 -27.73
N MET A 249 -9.91 -14.64 -27.25
CA MET A 249 -9.32 -14.17 -25.99
C MET A 249 -8.67 -12.78 -26.11
N GLN A 250 -8.32 -12.32 -27.32
CA GLN A 250 -7.82 -10.94 -27.54
C GLN A 250 -8.92 -9.87 -27.44
N ASP A 251 -10.20 -10.28 -27.49
CA ASP A 251 -11.34 -9.43 -27.14
C ASP A 251 -11.56 -9.31 -25.61
N PHE A 252 -10.75 -9.99 -24.79
CA PHE A 252 -10.78 -9.95 -23.32
C PHE A 252 -9.51 -9.31 -22.76
N TYR A 253 -8.32 -9.79 -23.14
CA TYR A 253 -7.05 -9.27 -22.61
C TYR A 253 -6.84 -7.78 -22.85
N VAL A 254 -6.37 -7.09 -21.81
CA VAL A 254 -5.93 -5.70 -21.86
C VAL A 254 -4.40 -5.61 -21.99
N GLY A 255 -3.89 -4.44 -22.36
CA GLY A 255 -2.46 -4.18 -22.45
C GLY A 255 -1.77 -4.21 -21.08
N PRO A 256 -0.45 -4.51 -21.02
CA PRO A 256 0.28 -4.74 -19.77
C PRO A 256 0.10 -3.69 -18.66
N GLY A 257 0.08 -2.39 -19.01
CA GLY A 257 -0.09 -1.30 -18.05
C GLY A 257 -1.47 -1.24 -17.39
N TYR A 258 -2.43 -2.05 -17.87
CA TYR A 258 -3.84 -2.01 -17.50
C TYR A 258 -4.35 -3.35 -16.93
N LEU A 259 -3.53 -4.40 -16.92
CA LEU A 259 -3.91 -5.76 -16.50
C LEU A 259 -4.72 -5.83 -15.18
N PRO A 260 -4.41 -5.07 -14.11
CA PRO A 260 -5.16 -5.17 -12.86
C PRO A 260 -6.62 -4.74 -12.98
N PHE A 261 -6.91 -3.77 -13.84
CA PHE A 261 -8.28 -3.33 -14.13
C PHE A 261 -9.03 -4.38 -15.00
N GLY A 262 -8.32 -5.26 -15.70
CA GLY A 262 -8.89 -6.46 -16.33
C GLY A 262 -9.12 -7.61 -15.32
N TRP A 263 -8.20 -7.84 -14.38
CA TRP A 263 -8.37 -8.83 -13.29
C TRP A 263 -9.54 -8.46 -12.37
N MET A 264 -9.71 -7.16 -12.09
CA MET A 264 -10.85 -6.58 -11.37
C MET A 264 -12.15 -6.53 -12.21
N GLY A 265 -12.09 -6.79 -13.51
CA GLY A 265 -13.25 -6.80 -14.42
C GLY A 265 -13.80 -5.42 -14.77
N CYS A 266 -13.04 -4.36 -14.56
CA CYS A 266 -13.39 -2.98 -14.94
C CYS A 266 -13.38 -2.78 -16.46
N ILE A 267 -12.45 -3.44 -17.17
CA ILE A 267 -12.19 -3.24 -18.59
C ILE A 267 -11.79 -4.53 -19.33
N ASP A 268 -12.28 -4.68 -20.55
CA ASP A 268 -11.85 -5.67 -21.55
C ASP A 268 -11.06 -4.98 -22.67
N ARG A 269 -10.19 -5.73 -23.39
CA ARG A 269 -9.59 -5.38 -24.71
C ARG A 269 -8.68 -4.14 -24.80
N TRP A 270 -8.78 -3.19 -23.86
CA TRP A 270 -8.09 -1.90 -23.90
C TRP A 270 -6.56 -2.03 -23.94
N ALA A 271 -5.89 -1.22 -24.77
CA ALA A 271 -4.43 -1.21 -24.95
C ALA A 271 -3.76 -2.54 -25.42
N GLY A 272 -4.56 -3.58 -25.72
CA GLY A 272 -4.14 -4.81 -26.37
C GLY A 272 -3.87 -4.64 -27.88
N PRO A 273 -3.68 -5.74 -28.64
CA PRO A 273 -3.74 -7.15 -28.21
C PRO A 273 -2.58 -7.52 -27.28
N LEU A 274 -2.73 -8.57 -26.47
CA LEU A 274 -1.67 -9.07 -25.59
C LEU A 274 -0.87 -10.19 -26.28
N PRO A 275 0.43 -10.02 -26.54
CA PRO A 275 1.26 -11.05 -27.18
C PRO A 275 1.40 -12.34 -26.37
N ASN A 276 1.49 -13.50 -27.04
CA ASN A 276 1.72 -14.79 -26.36
C ASN A 276 3.07 -14.83 -25.62
N SER A 277 4.09 -14.13 -26.12
CA SER A 277 5.39 -13.89 -25.47
C SER A 277 5.22 -13.38 -24.04
N TRP A 278 4.51 -12.26 -23.87
CA TRP A 278 4.16 -11.69 -22.57
C TRP A 278 3.59 -12.74 -21.61
N ILE A 279 2.59 -13.49 -22.08
CA ILE A 279 1.87 -14.50 -21.29
C ILE A 279 2.82 -15.63 -20.86
N ASP A 280 3.66 -16.13 -21.77
CA ASP A 280 4.61 -17.20 -21.49
C ASP A 280 5.70 -16.75 -20.50
N ASP A 281 6.28 -15.57 -20.69
CA ASP A 281 7.33 -15.05 -19.80
C ASP A 281 6.78 -14.67 -18.41
N HIS A 282 5.52 -14.19 -18.32
CA HIS A 282 4.89 -13.85 -17.05
C HIS A 282 4.47 -15.08 -16.23
N ILE A 283 4.17 -16.21 -16.87
CA ILE A 283 4.04 -17.50 -16.17
C ILE A 283 5.38 -17.88 -15.51
N GLU A 284 6.50 -17.74 -16.23
CA GLU A 284 7.83 -18.05 -15.67
C GLU A 284 8.34 -17.03 -14.65
N LEU A 285 7.92 -15.76 -14.75
CA LEU A 285 8.16 -14.75 -13.71
C LEU A 285 7.39 -15.10 -12.42
N GLN A 286 6.09 -15.39 -12.53
CA GLN A 286 5.24 -15.75 -11.38
C GLN A 286 5.72 -17.02 -10.66
N LYS A 287 6.21 -18.03 -11.39
CA LYS A 287 6.84 -19.22 -10.79
C LYS A 287 8.06 -18.88 -9.93
N LYS A 288 8.86 -17.87 -10.30
CA LYS A 288 10.01 -17.41 -9.50
C LYS A 288 9.57 -16.59 -8.28
N ILE A 289 8.59 -15.70 -8.45
CA ILE A 289 7.98 -14.90 -7.37
C ILE A 289 7.47 -15.83 -6.27
N LEU A 290 6.51 -16.69 -6.61
CA LEU A 290 5.89 -17.62 -5.66
C LEU A 290 6.90 -18.58 -5.03
N LYS A 291 7.94 -19.00 -5.78
CA LYS A 291 9.01 -19.82 -5.22
C LYS A 291 9.78 -19.06 -4.13
N ARG A 292 10.22 -17.83 -4.38
CA ARG A 292 10.99 -17.05 -3.39
C ARG A 292 10.15 -16.64 -2.18
N GLU A 293 8.91 -16.24 -2.41
CA GLU A 293 7.99 -15.90 -1.32
C GLU A 293 7.81 -17.11 -0.37
N ARG A 294 7.60 -18.31 -0.94
CA ARG A 294 7.52 -19.56 -0.18
C ARG A 294 8.86 -19.97 0.47
N GLU A 295 10.00 -19.79 -0.21
CA GLU A 295 11.34 -20.01 0.37
C GLU A 295 11.55 -19.22 1.67
N LEU A 296 11.03 -17.99 1.74
CA LEU A 296 11.12 -17.14 2.93
C LEU A 296 10.02 -17.42 3.98
N GLY A 297 9.04 -18.27 3.68
CA GLY A 297 7.92 -18.58 4.57
C GLY A 297 6.74 -17.59 4.48
N MET A 298 6.58 -16.90 3.35
CA MET A 298 5.37 -16.13 3.04
C MET A 298 4.24 -17.04 2.53
N THR A 299 3.01 -16.54 2.61
CA THR A 299 1.76 -17.15 2.16
C THR A 299 1.15 -16.26 1.06
N PRO A 300 1.54 -16.44 -0.21
CA PRO A 300 1.08 -15.58 -1.30
C PRO A 300 -0.42 -15.70 -1.57
N VAL A 301 -1.07 -14.58 -1.86
CA VAL A 301 -2.48 -14.51 -2.22
C VAL A 301 -2.62 -14.62 -3.74
N LEU A 302 -3.26 -15.69 -4.20
CA LEU A 302 -3.52 -15.94 -5.63
C LEU A 302 -4.89 -15.37 -6.04
N GLN A 303 -5.25 -15.45 -7.32
CA GLN A 303 -6.54 -14.96 -7.80
C GLN A 303 -7.68 -15.93 -7.48
N GLY A 304 -8.82 -15.41 -7.04
CA GLY A 304 -10.11 -16.09 -7.00
C GLY A 304 -11.01 -15.65 -8.17
N PHE A 305 -11.90 -16.54 -8.61
CA PHE A 305 -12.85 -16.23 -9.68
C PHE A 305 -13.98 -15.31 -9.19
N SER A 306 -14.00 -14.08 -9.72
CA SER A 306 -14.95 -13.01 -9.38
C SER A 306 -16.28 -13.07 -10.15
N GLY A 307 -16.37 -13.92 -11.17
CA GLY A 307 -17.49 -13.97 -12.13
C GLY A 307 -17.19 -13.35 -13.49
N HIS A 308 -16.15 -12.52 -13.60
CA HIS A 308 -15.73 -11.86 -14.85
C HIS A 308 -15.32 -12.90 -15.91
N VAL A 309 -15.83 -12.79 -17.14
CA VAL A 309 -15.55 -13.73 -18.24
C VAL A 309 -15.53 -13.03 -19.62
N PRO A 310 -14.78 -13.57 -20.60
CA PRO A 310 -14.81 -13.07 -21.97
C PRO A 310 -16.24 -12.95 -22.52
N ARG A 311 -16.62 -11.78 -23.02
CA ARG A 311 -17.87 -11.57 -23.79
C ARG A 311 -18.09 -12.65 -24.86
N LYS A 312 -17.00 -13.12 -25.45
CA LYS A 312 -16.94 -14.18 -26.47
C LYS A 312 -17.36 -15.57 -26.00
N LEU A 313 -17.51 -15.81 -24.69
CA LEU A 313 -18.06 -17.07 -24.18
C LEU A 313 -19.47 -17.34 -24.74
N LYS A 314 -20.28 -16.30 -24.95
CA LYS A 314 -21.60 -16.40 -25.64
C LYS A 314 -21.51 -16.74 -27.14
N ASP A 315 -20.33 -16.77 -27.75
CA ASP A 315 -20.14 -17.27 -29.12
C ASP A 315 -20.04 -18.81 -29.15
N VAL A 316 -19.47 -19.43 -28.12
CA VAL A 316 -19.19 -20.88 -28.04
C VAL A 316 -20.18 -21.67 -27.17
N ASP A 317 -20.69 -21.09 -26.07
CA ASP A 317 -21.88 -21.60 -25.37
C ASP A 317 -23.02 -20.57 -25.42
N LYS A 318 -24.17 -21.00 -25.93
CA LYS A 318 -25.38 -20.17 -26.05
C LYS A 318 -26.25 -20.19 -24.80
N ASN A 319 -25.98 -21.08 -23.84
CA ASN A 319 -26.76 -21.22 -22.61
C ASN A 319 -26.22 -20.33 -21.47
N ALA A 320 -24.91 -20.03 -21.49
CA ALA A 320 -24.23 -19.17 -20.53
C ALA A 320 -24.99 -17.86 -20.23
N LYS A 321 -25.55 -17.76 -19.02
CA LYS A 321 -26.21 -16.55 -18.51
C LYS A 321 -25.19 -15.49 -18.14
N LEU A 322 -24.70 -14.75 -19.13
CA LEU A 322 -23.86 -13.58 -18.88
C LEU A 322 -24.73 -12.33 -18.64
N VAL A 323 -24.56 -11.74 -17.47
CA VAL A 323 -24.95 -10.37 -17.11
C VAL A 323 -23.93 -9.41 -17.72
N LYS A 324 -24.35 -8.19 -18.08
CA LYS A 324 -23.46 -7.09 -18.46
C LYS A 324 -23.49 -6.08 -17.31
N LEU A 325 -22.35 -5.57 -16.86
CA LEU A 325 -22.33 -4.57 -15.79
C LEU A 325 -22.55 -3.15 -16.33
N SER A 326 -22.69 -2.20 -15.40
CA SER A 326 -22.54 -0.77 -15.70
C SER A 326 -21.13 -0.47 -16.25
N PRO A 327 -20.96 0.58 -17.08
CA PRO A 327 -19.63 1.09 -17.43
C PRO A 327 -18.82 1.40 -16.16
N TRP A 328 -17.53 1.02 -16.17
CA TRP A 328 -16.55 1.64 -15.28
C TRP A 328 -15.97 2.86 -16.00
N VAL A 329 -16.14 4.04 -15.42
CA VAL A 329 -15.87 5.33 -16.09
C VAL A 329 -16.59 5.35 -17.46
N ASN A 330 -15.89 5.56 -18.58
CA ASN A 330 -16.46 5.59 -19.93
C ASN A 330 -16.09 4.36 -20.78
N PHE A 331 -15.69 3.24 -20.17
CA PHE A 331 -15.31 2.03 -20.90
C PHE A 331 -16.52 1.19 -21.36
N GLU A 332 -16.31 0.41 -22.44
CA GLU A 332 -17.29 -0.59 -22.86
C GLU A 332 -17.50 -1.63 -21.73
N PRO A 333 -18.72 -1.83 -21.22
CA PRO A 333 -18.90 -2.62 -20.02
C PRO A 333 -18.69 -4.12 -20.24
N THR A 334 -18.05 -4.71 -19.24
CA THR A 334 -17.62 -6.10 -19.16
C THR A 334 -18.78 -7.07 -18.86
N TYR A 335 -18.48 -8.37 -18.94
CA TYR A 335 -19.46 -9.45 -18.84
C TYR A 335 -19.13 -10.40 -17.69
N PHE A 336 -20.14 -10.70 -16.87
CA PHE A 336 -20.04 -11.57 -15.70
C PHE A 336 -21.03 -12.72 -15.81
N VAL A 337 -20.67 -13.90 -15.34
CA VAL A 337 -21.63 -15.01 -15.20
C VAL A 337 -22.62 -14.69 -14.09
N ASP A 338 -23.91 -14.94 -14.31
CA ASP A 338 -24.95 -14.87 -13.28
C ASP A 338 -24.59 -15.79 -12.09
N PRO A 339 -24.43 -15.27 -10.86
CA PRO A 339 -24.10 -16.08 -9.67
C PRO A 339 -25.19 -17.09 -9.26
N ALA A 340 -26.39 -16.99 -9.83
CA ALA A 340 -27.44 -18.01 -9.69
C ALA A 340 -27.32 -19.16 -10.72
N ASP A 341 -26.46 -19.03 -11.74
CA ASP A 341 -26.19 -20.08 -12.71
C ASP A 341 -25.16 -21.11 -12.18
N PRO A 342 -25.44 -22.42 -12.23
CA PRO A 342 -24.46 -23.46 -11.88
C PRO A 342 -23.13 -23.34 -12.64
N TYR A 343 -23.14 -22.78 -13.86
CA TYR A 343 -21.95 -22.58 -14.68
C TYR A 343 -20.94 -21.61 -14.04
N PHE A 344 -21.38 -20.74 -13.12
CA PHE A 344 -20.48 -19.90 -12.31
C PHE A 344 -19.48 -20.74 -11.53
N ILE A 345 -19.96 -21.80 -10.86
CA ILE A 345 -19.13 -22.68 -10.03
C ILE A 345 -18.23 -23.54 -10.93
N GLU A 346 -18.72 -23.96 -12.09
CA GLU A 346 -17.93 -24.73 -13.07
C GLU A 346 -16.77 -23.91 -13.63
N ILE A 347 -17.00 -22.66 -14.07
CA ILE A 347 -15.93 -21.79 -14.56
C ILE A 347 -14.93 -21.43 -13.45
N GLY A 348 -15.41 -21.10 -12.25
CA GLY A 348 -14.52 -20.81 -11.12
C GLY A 348 -13.66 -22.01 -10.73
N LYS A 349 -14.22 -23.23 -10.81
CA LYS A 349 -13.47 -24.48 -10.66
C LYS A 349 -12.42 -24.66 -11.77
N ILE A 350 -12.78 -24.46 -13.04
CA ILE A 350 -11.84 -24.55 -14.17
C ILE A 350 -10.67 -23.55 -14.00
N PHE A 351 -10.96 -22.33 -13.55
CA PHE A 351 -9.96 -21.30 -13.26
C PHE A 351 -9.01 -21.70 -12.13
N LEU A 352 -9.53 -22.14 -10.98
CA LEU A 352 -8.72 -22.56 -9.84
C LEU A 352 -7.94 -23.86 -10.10
N GLU A 353 -8.46 -24.80 -10.88
CA GLU A 353 -7.73 -25.99 -11.32
C GLU A 353 -6.50 -25.62 -12.17
N GLU A 354 -6.67 -24.76 -13.19
CA GLU A 354 -5.55 -24.34 -14.03
C GLU A 354 -4.54 -23.45 -13.28
N GLN A 355 -5.01 -22.59 -12.36
CA GLN A 355 -4.14 -21.82 -11.47
C GLN A 355 -3.29 -22.74 -10.58
N THR A 356 -3.94 -23.68 -9.87
CA THR A 356 -3.26 -24.59 -8.93
C THR A 356 -2.25 -25.49 -9.65
N LYS A 357 -2.57 -25.88 -10.89
CA LYS A 357 -1.70 -26.66 -11.79
C LYS A 357 -0.47 -25.89 -12.30
N LEU A 358 -0.56 -24.57 -12.46
CA LEU A 358 0.58 -23.72 -12.86
C LEU A 358 1.43 -23.26 -11.67
N PHE A 359 0.79 -22.98 -10.53
CA PHE A 359 1.36 -22.16 -9.46
C PHE A 359 1.23 -22.75 -8.04
N GLY A 360 0.54 -23.88 -7.85
CA GLY A 360 0.16 -24.40 -6.53
C GLY A 360 -0.89 -23.54 -5.84
N THR A 361 -1.06 -23.70 -4.53
CA THR A 361 -1.91 -22.85 -3.69
C THR A 361 -1.25 -22.58 -2.35
N ASN A 362 -1.71 -21.52 -1.67
CA ASN A 362 -1.45 -21.20 -0.27
C ASN A 362 -2.77 -20.91 0.48
N HIS A 363 -3.89 -21.37 -0.08
CA HIS A 363 -5.26 -21.25 0.44
C HIS A 363 -5.81 -19.81 0.54
N LEU A 364 -5.03 -18.78 0.26
CA LEU A 364 -5.49 -17.38 0.20
C LEU A 364 -5.81 -16.97 -1.24
N TYR A 365 -7.04 -16.49 -1.45
CA TYR A 365 -7.55 -16.10 -2.77
C TYR A 365 -8.14 -14.68 -2.74
N ALA A 366 -7.53 -13.74 -3.45
CA ALA A 366 -8.06 -12.37 -3.65
C ALA A 366 -9.11 -12.38 -4.76
N SER A 367 -10.27 -11.77 -4.53
CA SER A 367 -11.33 -11.69 -5.54
C SER A 367 -12.24 -10.53 -5.21
N ASP A 368 -12.25 -9.50 -6.06
CA ASP A 368 -12.86 -8.21 -5.74
C ASP A 368 -13.98 -7.92 -6.75
N PRO A 369 -15.08 -8.70 -6.70
CA PRO A 369 -16.19 -8.55 -7.61
C PRO A 369 -16.87 -7.21 -7.34
N PHE A 370 -17.34 -6.54 -8.40
CA PHE A 370 -18.08 -5.28 -8.27
C PHE A 370 -17.27 -4.13 -7.63
N ILE A 371 -15.93 -4.20 -7.73
CA ILE A 371 -15.05 -3.09 -7.41
C ILE A 371 -15.37 -1.92 -8.36
N GLU A 372 -15.86 -0.84 -7.77
CA GLU A 372 -16.37 0.38 -8.41
C GLU A 372 -17.55 0.23 -9.41
N MET A 373 -17.91 -0.97 -9.85
CA MET A 373 -19.13 -1.24 -10.64
C MET A 373 -20.16 -1.98 -9.79
N PRO A 374 -21.24 -1.35 -9.28
CA PRO A 374 -22.17 -2.03 -8.40
C PRO A 374 -23.02 -3.07 -9.18
N PRO A 375 -23.49 -4.17 -8.54
CA PRO A 375 -24.45 -5.07 -9.15
C PRO A 375 -25.75 -4.35 -9.56
N GLU A 376 -26.41 -4.78 -10.64
CA GLU A 376 -27.71 -4.21 -11.05
C GLU A 376 -28.83 -4.44 -10.02
N ASN A 377 -28.69 -5.47 -9.16
CA ASN A 377 -29.71 -5.87 -8.19
C ASN A 377 -29.20 -5.65 -6.75
N ASN A 378 -29.92 -4.82 -5.99
CA ASN A 378 -29.62 -4.51 -4.59
C ASN A 378 -30.42 -5.34 -3.57
N ASP A 379 -31.14 -6.39 -3.99
CA ASP A 379 -31.78 -7.34 -3.09
C ASP A 379 -30.73 -8.05 -2.21
N PRO A 380 -30.83 -7.93 -0.86
CA PRO A 380 -29.93 -8.63 0.06
C PRO A 380 -29.84 -10.15 -0.18
N GLU A 381 -30.90 -10.82 -0.65
CA GLU A 381 -30.82 -12.28 -0.89
C GLU A 381 -30.12 -12.63 -2.21
N PHE A 382 -30.21 -11.77 -3.23
CA PHE A 382 -29.35 -11.87 -4.43
C PHE A 382 -27.87 -11.67 -4.05
N ILE A 383 -27.57 -10.63 -3.25
CA ILE A 383 -26.22 -10.34 -2.78
C ILE A 383 -25.66 -11.46 -1.90
N ARG A 384 -26.49 -12.08 -1.06
CA ARG A 384 -26.11 -13.28 -0.30
C ARG A 384 -25.76 -14.44 -1.23
N LYS A 385 -26.66 -14.78 -2.18
CA LYS A 385 -26.43 -15.86 -3.14
C LYS A 385 -25.16 -15.61 -3.98
N MET A 386 -24.89 -14.37 -4.35
CA MET A 386 -23.71 -13.92 -5.07
C MET A 386 -22.41 -14.20 -4.29
N GLY A 387 -22.27 -13.64 -3.08
CA GLY A 387 -21.08 -13.87 -2.25
C GLY A 387 -20.88 -15.33 -1.87
N SER A 388 -21.96 -16.06 -1.55
CA SER A 388 -21.88 -17.51 -1.28
C SER A 388 -21.41 -18.30 -2.51
N SER A 389 -21.78 -17.91 -3.73
CA SER A 389 -21.39 -18.64 -4.95
C SER A 389 -19.94 -18.39 -5.36
N ILE A 390 -19.43 -17.19 -5.10
CA ILE A 390 -17.99 -16.86 -5.26
C ILE A 390 -17.16 -17.72 -4.32
N TYR A 391 -17.47 -17.70 -3.01
CA TYR A 391 -16.77 -18.57 -2.05
C TYR A 391 -16.96 -20.06 -2.34
N GLN A 392 -18.15 -20.50 -2.75
CA GLN A 392 -18.39 -21.90 -3.13
C GLN A 392 -17.55 -22.33 -4.33
N SER A 393 -17.29 -21.44 -5.30
CA SER A 393 -16.39 -21.76 -6.41
C SER A 393 -14.96 -22.06 -5.92
N MET A 394 -14.47 -21.28 -4.95
CA MET A 394 -13.18 -21.53 -4.29
C MET A 394 -13.18 -22.85 -3.51
N GLN A 395 -14.18 -23.02 -2.65
CA GLN A 395 -14.33 -24.20 -1.79
C GLN A 395 -14.52 -25.52 -2.58
N SER A 396 -14.96 -25.44 -3.84
CA SER A 396 -15.13 -26.61 -4.72
C SER A 396 -13.82 -27.23 -5.24
N VAL A 397 -12.70 -26.51 -5.09
CA VAL A 397 -11.34 -26.97 -5.44
C VAL A 397 -10.46 -27.06 -4.19
N ASP A 398 -10.58 -26.11 -3.27
CA ASP A 398 -9.76 -26.02 -2.06
C ASP A 398 -10.64 -25.85 -0.81
N SER A 399 -10.72 -26.90 0.03
CA SER A 399 -11.50 -26.88 1.27
C SER A 399 -10.95 -25.92 2.33
N GLU A 400 -9.67 -25.58 2.25
CA GLU A 400 -8.97 -24.72 3.20
C GLU A 400 -9.00 -23.24 2.76
N ALA A 401 -9.44 -22.96 1.53
CA ALA A 401 -9.62 -21.63 0.95
C ALA A 401 -10.18 -20.56 1.91
N VAL A 402 -9.53 -19.40 1.94
CA VAL A 402 -9.97 -18.15 2.57
C VAL A 402 -9.98 -17.07 1.50
N TRP A 403 -11.12 -16.40 1.37
CA TRP A 403 -11.30 -15.29 0.43
C TRP A 403 -10.75 -13.99 1.05
N MET A 404 -9.84 -13.31 0.37
CA MET A 404 -9.39 -11.95 0.69
C MET A 404 -10.14 -10.92 -0.15
N LEU A 405 -10.62 -9.85 0.49
CA LEU A 405 -11.52 -8.87 -0.12
C LEU A 405 -11.19 -7.44 0.33
N GLN A 406 -11.14 -6.49 -0.61
CA GLN A 406 -11.02 -5.07 -0.34
C GLN A 406 -12.31 -4.45 0.23
N SER A 407 -12.19 -3.64 1.30
CA SER A 407 -13.35 -2.94 1.88
C SER A 407 -13.89 -1.79 1.02
N TRP A 408 -13.21 -1.43 -0.08
CA TRP A 408 -13.45 -0.22 -0.87
C TRP A 408 -14.92 0.03 -1.28
N PRO A 409 -15.66 -0.95 -1.85
CA PRO A 409 -17.07 -0.73 -2.22
C PRO A 409 -17.99 -0.53 -1.00
N PHE A 410 -17.65 -1.09 0.15
CA PHE A 410 -18.49 -1.00 1.35
C PHE A 410 -18.22 0.28 2.14
N VAL A 411 -17.08 0.93 1.91
CA VAL A 411 -16.55 1.99 2.80
C VAL A 411 -16.36 3.33 2.10
N HIS A 412 -16.06 3.36 0.79
CA HIS A 412 -15.60 4.56 0.07
C HIS A 412 -16.30 4.84 -1.26
N PHE A 413 -16.68 3.81 -2.02
CA PHE A 413 -17.21 3.94 -3.39
C PHE A 413 -18.52 3.17 -3.55
N ASN A 414 -19.51 3.65 -4.31
CA ASN A 414 -20.86 3.07 -4.40
C ASN A 414 -21.57 2.89 -3.03
N THR A 415 -21.29 3.77 -2.06
CA THR A 415 -21.84 3.65 -0.69
C THR A 415 -23.36 3.88 -0.62
N GLU A 416 -23.94 4.50 -1.65
CA GLU A 416 -25.38 4.60 -1.86
C GLU A 416 -26.02 3.24 -2.20
N PHE A 417 -25.32 2.35 -2.92
CA PHE A 417 -25.71 0.95 -3.12
C PHE A 417 -25.44 0.09 -1.87
N TRP A 418 -24.23 0.15 -1.30
CA TRP A 418 -23.76 -0.72 -0.21
C TRP A 418 -24.27 -0.29 1.19
N GLN A 419 -25.58 -0.11 1.31
CA GLN A 419 -26.25 0.14 2.60
C GLN A 419 -26.10 -1.05 3.56
N ALA A 420 -26.38 -0.82 4.84
CA ALA A 420 -26.17 -1.83 5.90
C ALA A 420 -26.79 -3.22 5.62
N PRO A 421 -28.03 -3.37 5.08
CA PRO A 421 -28.58 -4.69 4.75
C PRO A 421 -27.83 -5.42 3.63
N GLN A 422 -27.36 -4.69 2.63
CA GLN A 422 -26.59 -5.19 1.48
C GLN A 422 -25.19 -5.63 1.94
N ALA A 423 -24.51 -4.78 2.73
CA ALA A 423 -23.22 -5.11 3.34
C ALA A 423 -23.33 -6.31 4.29
N GLU A 424 -24.33 -6.36 5.17
CA GLU A 424 -24.56 -7.50 6.07
C GLU A 424 -24.82 -8.79 5.30
N ALA A 425 -25.63 -8.75 4.25
CA ALA A 425 -25.91 -9.92 3.43
C ALA A 425 -24.66 -10.44 2.71
N PHE A 426 -23.78 -9.54 2.24
CA PHE A 426 -22.50 -9.90 1.64
C PHE A 426 -21.55 -10.52 2.69
N PHE A 427 -21.23 -9.80 3.78
CA PHE A 427 -20.25 -10.27 4.76
C PHE A 427 -20.69 -11.54 5.52
N ARG A 428 -22.01 -11.77 5.66
CA ARG A 428 -22.56 -13.03 6.21
C ARG A 428 -22.90 -14.10 5.15
N SER A 429 -22.54 -13.90 3.87
CA SER A 429 -22.69 -14.93 2.83
C SER A 429 -21.58 -16.00 2.86
N VAL A 430 -20.47 -15.69 3.53
CA VAL A 430 -19.28 -16.54 3.68
C VAL A 430 -19.17 -16.96 5.16
N PRO A 431 -18.72 -18.20 5.47
CA PRO A 431 -18.50 -18.62 6.85
C PRO A 431 -17.56 -17.68 7.63
N GLN A 432 -17.74 -17.60 8.95
CA GLN A 432 -16.88 -16.80 9.81
C GLN A 432 -15.44 -17.31 9.77
N GLY A 433 -14.48 -16.42 9.56
CA GLY A 433 -13.06 -16.77 9.41
C GLY A 433 -12.66 -17.27 8.01
N LYS A 434 -13.61 -17.36 7.07
CA LYS A 434 -13.36 -17.75 5.67
C LYS A 434 -13.42 -16.58 4.67
N LEU A 435 -13.73 -15.37 5.18
CA LEU A 435 -13.58 -14.10 4.49
C LEU A 435 -12.66 -13.20 5.33
N LEU A 436 -11.60 -12.67 4.73
CA LEU A 436 -10.56 -11.86 5.37
C LEU A 436 -10.53 -10.46 4.71
N ILE A 437 -10.95 -9.45 5.46
CA ILE A 437 -11.17 -8.11 4.92
C ILE A 437 -9.89 -7.27 4.97
N LEU A 438 -9.52 -6.66 3.85
CA LEU A 438 -8.55 -5.58 3.79
C LEU A 438 -9.30 -4.27 4.06
N ASP A 439 -9.22 -3.73 5.27
CA ASP A 439 -9.77 -2.39 5.53
C ASP A 439 -8.83 -1.36 4.92
N LEU A 440 -9.16 -0.88 3.71
CA LEU A 440 -8.13 -0.51 2.74
C LEU A 440 -7.40 0.80 3.07
N TYR A 441 -8.11 1.77 3.66
CA TYR A 441 -7.72 3.18 3.74
C TYR A 441 -7.80 3.74 5.17
N CYS A 442 -7.32 2.96 6.16
CA CYS A 442 -7.39 3.35 7.57
C CYS A 442 -6.54 4.57 7.91
N ASP A 443 -5.57 4.95 7.07
CA ASP A 443 -4.76 6.17 7.19
C ASP A 443 -5.53 7.47 6.91
N VAL A 444 -6.78 7.41 6.45
CA VAL A 444 -7.68 8.57 6.30
C VAL A 444 -9.10 8.32 6.80
N THR A 445 -9.72 7.18 6.47
CA THR A 445 -11.13 6.90 6.83
C THR A 445 -11.35 5.40 7.01
N PRO A 446 -11.11 4.84 8.21
CA PRO A 446 -11.27 3.41 8.46
C PRO A 446 -12.71 2.94 8.30
N GLY A 447 -12.88 1.74 7.76
CA GLY A 447 -14.16 1.03 7.63
C GLY A 447 -14.53 0.20 8.85
N TRP A 448 -13.56 -0.30 9.62
CA TRP A 448 -13.81 -1.12 10.81
C TRP A 448 -14.82 -0.55 11.83
N PRO A 449 -14.94 0.78 12.07
CA PRO A 449 -15.95 1.32 12.98
C PRO A 449 -17.36 1.45 12.37
N LYS A 450 -17.52 1.26 11.05
CA LYS A 450 -18.80 1.46 10.34
C LYS A 450 -19.76 0.27 10.46
N PHE A 451 -19.25 -0.92 10.78
CA PHE A 451 -20.00 -2.18 10.78
C PHE A 451 -20.06 -2.83 12.16
N GLU A 452 -21.05 -3.70 12.37
CA GLU A 452 -21.20 -4.46 13.62
C GLU A 452 -19.93 -5.29 13.90
N ASN A 453 -19.35 -5.14 15.10
CA ASN A 453 -18.18 -5.90 15.58
C ASN A 453 -16.97 -5.93 14.62
N ALA A 454 -16.81 -4.89 13.78
CA ALA A 454 -15.98 -4.85 12.58
C ALA A 454 -16.35 -5.96 11.57
N PHE A 455 -16.83 -5.54 10.38
CA PHE A 455 -17.19 -6.42 9.25
C PHE A 455 -18.05 -7.64 9.63
N PHE A 456 -19.00 -7.45 10.56
CA PHE A 456 -19.91 -8.49 11.06
C PHE A 456 -19.19 -9.70 11.67
N GLY A 457 -18.02 -9.46 12.30
CA GLY A 457 -17.21 -10.45 13.02
C GLY A 457 -16.08 -11.10 12.21
N GLN A 458 -16.05 -10.89 10.89
CA GLN A 458 -15.01 -11.45 10.02
C GLN A 458 -13.61 -10.93 10.40
N PRO A 459 -12.54 -11.74 10.25
CA PRO A 459 -11.18 -11.26 10.43
C PRO A 459 -10.84 -10.15 9.44
N TRP A 460 -10.02 -9.19 9.86
CA TRP A 460 -9.62 -8.08 9.00
C TRP A 460 -8.20 -7.56 9.26
N ILE A 461 -7.67 -6.83 8.28
CA ILE A 461 -6.31 -6.28 8.22
C ILE A 461 -6.41 -4.76 8.11
N TRP A 462 -5.77 -4.04 9.03
CA TRP A 462 -5.68 -2.57 9.02
C TRP A 462 -4.68 -2.14 7.94
N CYS A 463 -5.15 -1.63 6.80
CA CYS A 463 -4.30 -1.27 5.68
C CYS A 463 -4.21 0.26 5.50
N ILE A 464 -3.13 0.68 4.84
CA ILE A 464 -2.95 2.06 4.38
C ILE A 464 -2.96 2.12 2.86
N ILE A 465 -3.58 3.14 2.27
CA ILE A 465 -3.38 3.43 0.83
C ILE A 465 -2.17 4.34 0.65
N GLN A 466 -1.99 5.42 1.42
CA GLN A 466 -0.95 6.44 1.22
C GLN A 466 -1.02 7.13 -0.16
N ASN A 467 -0.74 6.40 -1.24
CA ASN A 467 -0.52 6.88 -2.58
C ASN A 467 -1.56 6.31 -3.56
N PHE A 468 -2.22 7.20 -4.30
CA PHE A 468 -3.10 6.90 -5.43
C PHE A 468 -2.40 7.22 -6.76
N GLY A 469 -2.65 6.44 -7.82
CA GLY A 469 -2.07 6.60 -9.15
C GLY A 469 -0.54 6.39 -9.23
N GLY A 470 0.13 6.00 -8.14
CA GLY A 470 1.59 6.10 -8.05
C GLY A 470 2.11 7.54 -8.19
N GLN A 471 1.34 8.55 -7.78
CA GLN A 471 1.69 9.96 -7.99
C GLN A 471 2.93 10.38 -7.19
N VAL A 472 3.68 11.36 -7.74
CA VAL A 472 4.91 11.88 -7.14
C VAL A 472 4.60 13.07 -6.23
N SER A 473 4.32 12.79 -4.96
CA SER A 473 3.89 13.77 -3.95
C SER A 473 4.64 13.58 -2.63
N LEU A 474 4.76 14.68 -1.88
CA LEU A 474 5.17 14.66 -0.46
C LEU A 474 3.90 14.82 0.36
N HIS A 475 3.42 13.75 0.98
CA HIS A 475 2.22 13.75 1.83
C HIS A 475 2.12 12.48 2.69
N GLY A 476 1.32 12.53 3.76
CA GLY A 476 1.04 11.36 4.62
C GLY A 476 0.44 11.76 5.97
N GLY A 477 -0.15 10.81 6.71
CA GLY A 477 -0.88 11.12 7.95
C GLY A 477 -0.29 10.42 9.18
N LEU A 478 0.94 10.73 9.58
CA LEU A 478 1.64 10.01 10.67
C LEU A 478 0.82 9.96 11.97
N ASP A 479 0.29 11.09 12.41
CA ASP A 479 -0.51 11.16 13.64
C ASP A 479 -1.89 10.49 13.48
N ILE A 480 -2.45 10.49 12.27
CA ILE A 480 -3.74 9.85 11.95
C ILE A 480 -3.59 8.32 12.01
N MET A 481 -2.57 7.79 11.31
CA MET A 481 -2.20 6.38 11.33
C MET A 481 -1.93 5.91 12.77
N ALA A 482 -1.13 6.66 13.51
CA ALA A 482 -0.81 6.35 14.89
C ALA A 482 -2.03 6.41 15.83
N ALA A 483 -2.96 7.33 15.59
CA ALA A 483 -4.18 7.47 16.38
C ALA A 483 -5.17 6.31 16.12
N ASP A 484 -5.48 5.99 14.85
CA ASP A 484 -6.45 4.94 14.56
C ASP A 484 -5.89 3.54 14.79
N LEU A 485 -4.62 3.25 14.45
CA LEU A 485 -4.01 1.95 14.76
C LEU A 485 -3.98 1.68 16.28
N ARG A 486 -3.64 2.70 17.09
CA ARG A 486 -3.72 2.62 18.55
C ARG A 486 -5.15 2.31 19.03
N LYS A 487 -6.14 3.04 18.49
CA LYS A 487 -7.56 2.86 18.78
C LYS A 487 -8.08 1.46 18.35
N ALA A 488 -7.64 0.95 17.21
CA ALA A 488 -8.00 -0.39 16.73
C ALA A 488 -7.42 -1.48 17.65
N LEU A 489 -6.17 -1.35 18.10
CA LEU A 489 -5.54 -2.26 19.05
C LEU A 489 -6.21 -2.21 20.44
N GLU A 490 -6.51 -1.01 20.97
CA GLU A 490 -7.22 -0.85 22.25
C GLU A 490 -8.65 -1.45 22.24
N GLN A 491 -9.26 -1.55 21.07
CA GLN A 491 -10.60 -2.12 20.84
C GLN A 491 -10.60 -3.55 20.26
N ARG A 492 -9.43 -4.20 20.15
CA ARG A 492 -9.30 -5.60 19.69
C ARG A 492 -10.03 -6.54 20.65
N GLY A 493 -10.79 -7.49 20.09
CA GLY A 493 -11.72 -8.34 20.87
C GLY A 493 -12.93 -7.59 21.46
N LYS A 494 -13.18 -6.35 21.03
CA LYS A 494 -14.34 -5.51 21.36
C LYS A 494 -14.91 -4.92 20.06
N ALA A 495 -15.04 -3.60 19.95
CA ALA A 495 -15.56 -2.92 18.76
C ALA A 495 -14.70 -3.08 17.50
N SER A 496 -13.39 -3.31 17.62
CA SER A 496 -12.54 -3.65 16.45
C SER A 496 -12.53 -5.15 16.15
N GLY A 497 -13.30 -5.95 16.90
CA GLY A 497 -13.57 -7.36 16.59
C GLY A 497 -12.30 -8.19 16.43
N ASN A 498 -12.24 -8.91 15.32
CA ASN A 498 -11.15 -9.81 14.97
C ASN A 498 -10.10 -9.14 14.06
N MET A 499 -9.50 -8.04 14.53
CA MET A 499 -8.32 -7.45 13.89
C MET A 499 -7.19 -8.49 13.89
N ALA A 500 -6.88 -9.04 12.71
CA ALA A 500 -5.95 -10.15 12.50
C ALA A 500 -4.62 -9.69 11.89
N GLY A 501 -4.58 -8.52 11.25
CA GLY A 501 -3.41 -8.05 10.53
C GLY A 501 -3.23 -6.53 10.43
N ILE A 502 -2.10 -6.16 9.84
CA ILE A 502 -1.71 -4.81 9.40
C ILE A 502 -1.17 -4.91 7.96
N GLY A 503 -1.29 -3.88 7.12
CA GLY A 503 -0.91 -4.03 5.71
C GLY A 503 -0.70 -2.76 4.90
N TYR A 504 -0.31 -2.95 3.65
CA TYR A 504 -0.07 -1.91 2.66
C TYR A 504 -0.92 -2.18 1.42
N ALA A 505 -1.80 -1.24 1.08
CA ALA A 505 -2.68 -1.28 -0.08
C ALA A 505 -2.43 -0.07 -1.02
N MET A 506 -1.16 0.33 -1.13
CA MET A 506 -0.75 1.50 -1.91
C MET A 506 -0.87 1.26 -3.41
N GLU A 507 -1.47 2.19 -4.15
CA GLU A 507 -1.61 2.06 -5.61
C GLU A 507 -0.28 2.21 -6.35
N GLY A 508 0.73 2.84 -5.74
CA GLY A 508 2.09 2.85 -6.26
C GLY A 508 3.09 3.05 -5.13
N LEU A 509 4.30 2.51 -5.29
CA LEU A 509 5.21 2.34 -4.16
C LEU A 509 5.96 3.63 -3.79
N CYS A 510 5.81 4.00 -2.52
CA CYS A 510 6.67 4.87 -1.71
C CYS A 510 7.40 6.01 -2.43
N TYR A 511 6.88 7.24 -2.34
CA TYR A 511 7.72 8.46 -2.41
C TYR A 511 7.91 9.12 -1.04
N ASN A 512 7.39 8.49 0.02
CA ASN A 512 7.25 9.02 1.37
C ASN A 512 7.82 8.02 2.41
N PRO A 513 9.13 7.75 2.42
CA PRO A 513 9.73 6.63 3.16
C PRO A 513 9.51 6.66 4.67
N VAL A 514 9.13 7.80 5.25
CA VAL A 514 8.71 7.92 6.65
C VAL A 514 7.41 7.15 6.96
N ILE A 515 6.53 6.98 5.97
CA ILE A 515 5.26 6.27 6.12
C ILE A 515 5.50 4.75 6.09
N ASP A 516 6.25 4.24 5.10
CA ASP A 516 6.67 2.84 5.02
C ASP A 516 7.50 2.40 6.23
N GLU A 517 8.42 3.25 6.70
CA GLU A 517 9.21 2.99 7.90
C GLU A 517 8.35 2.95 9.17
N PHE A 518 7.31 3.79 9.27
CA PHE A 518 6.37 3.72 10.39
C PHE A 518 5.59 2.40 10.34
N GLN A 519 5.00 2.09 9.19
CA GLN A 519 4.16 0.89 9.01
C GLN A 519 4.95 -0.41 9.26
N SER A 520 6.19 -0.51 8.76
CA SER A 520 7.06 -1.67 9.00
C SER A 520 7.55 -1.80 10.45
N ASP A 521 7.82 -0.68 11.12
CA ASP A 521 8.23 -0.69 12.53
C ASP A 521 7.04 -0.95 13.47
N MET A 522 5.79 -0.71 13.04
CA MET A 522 4.59 -1.07 13.82
C MET A 522 4.25 -2.57 13.77
N ILE A 523 4.68 -3.32 12.75
CA ILE A 523 4.46 -4.79 12.64
C ILE A 523 5.03 -5.54 13.86
N TRP A 524 6.17 -5.06 14.37
CA TRP A 524 6.97 -5.71 15.42
C TRP A 524 6.87 -4.98 16.78
N ARG A 525 5.89 -4.09 16.95
CA ARG A 525 5.67 -3.35 18.20
C ARG A 525 4.39 -3.76 18.92
N ALA A 526 4.53 -4.01 20.23
CA ALA A 526 3.39 -4.24 21.12
C ALA A 526 2.59 -2.95 21.45
N SER A 527 3.11 -1.76 21.13
CA SER A 527 2.46 -0.48 21.39
C SER A 527 2.92 0.63 20.43
N ILE A 528 2.03 1.59 20.15
CA ILE A 528 2.31 2.71 19.25
C ILE A 528 3.07 3.81 20.00
N PRO A 529 4.31 4.16 19.60
CA PRO A 529 5.19 5.08 20.32
C PRO A 529 4.72 6.55 20.25
N ASP A 530 5.46 7.44 20.93
CA ASP A 530 5.40 8.87 20.62
C ASP A 530 6.00 9.14 19.24
N ILE A 531 5.34 9.98 18.45
CA ILE A 531 5.71 10.24 17.04
C ILE A 531 6.91 11.17 16.93
N THR A 532 7.14 12.06 17.91
CA THR A 532 8.32 12.95 17.94
C THR A 532 9.59 12.15 18.26
N GLU A 533 9.50 11.23 19.22
CA GLU A 533 10.58 10.30 19.56
C GLU A 533 10.85 9.31 18.41
N TRP A 534 9.80 8.70 17.86
CA TRP A 534 9.93 7.76 16.75
C TRP A 534 10.54 8.44 15.50
N LEU A 535 10.06 9.64 15.14
CA LEU A 535 10.60 10.42 14.03
C LEU A 535 12.06 10.82 14.27
N SER A 536 12.42 11.17 15.50
CA SER A 536 13.83 11.44 15.87
C SER A 536 14.71 10.21 15.63
N GLY A 537 14.21 9.00 15.93
CA GLY A 537 14.86 7.73 15.59
C GLY A 537 14.96 7.50 14.08
N PHE A 538 13.87 7.70 13.33
CA PHE A 538 13.85 7.60 11.87
C PHE A 538 14.89 8.51 11.21
N VAL A 539 14.99 9.78 11.61
CA VAL A 539 15.96 10.74 11.06
C VAL A 539 17.40 10.30 11.32
N LYS A 540 17.70 9.83 12.54
CA LYS A 540 19.02 9.28 12.89
C LYS A 540 19.40 8.12 11.97
N ARG A 541 18.47 7.19 11.72
CA ARG A 541 18.68 6.07 10.79
C ARG A 541 18.85 6.54 9.36
N ARG A 542 18.01 7.47 8.91
CA ARG A 542 17.97 7.94 7.53
C ARG A 542 19.27 8.60 7.09
N TYR A 543 19.94 9.34 7.96
CA TYR A 543 21.20 10.04 7.64
C TYR A 543 22.45 9.49 8.37
N GLY A 544 22.35 8.34 9.03
CA GLY A 544 23.46 7.70 9.77
C GLY A 544 24.04 8.54 10.92
N LYS A 545 23.35 9.61 11.32
CA LYS A 545 23.89 10.64 12.21
C LYS A 545 22.78 11.27 13.04
N ASP A 546 22.98 11.36 14.35
CA ASP A 546 22.12 12.17 15.21
C ASP A 546 22.67 13.59 15.34
N PHE A 547 21.90 14.58 14.87
CA PHE A 547 22.17 15.99 15.09
C PHE A 547 20.86 16.80 15.08
N LEU A 548 20.80 17.82 15.93
CA LEU A 548 19.56 18.55 16.25
C LEU A 548 18.88 19.14 14.99
N LYS A 549 19.65 19.77 14.10
CA LYS A 549 19.12 20.44 12.90
C LYS A 549 18.29 19.50 12.02
N ALA A 550 18.74 18.26 11.81
CA ALA A 550 17.99 17.30 10.98
C ALA A 550 16.64 16.91 11.62
N ARG A 551 16.61 16.80 12.95
CA ARG A 551 15.36 16.55 13.70
C ARG A 551 14.42 17.77 13.65
N GLU A 552 14.95 18.99 13.74
CA GLU A 552 14.19 20.22 13.54
C GLU A 552 13.64 20.36 12.10
N VAL A 553 14.42 19.97 11.09
CA VAL A 553 14.02 19.96 9.67
C VAL A 553 12.83 19.01 9.45
N TRP A 554 12.94 17.77 9.92
CA TRP A 554 11.87 16.78 9.78
C TRP A 554 10.64 17.08 10.64
N GLY A 555 10.81 17.69 11.82
CA GLY A 555 9.69 18.20 12.61
C GLY A 555 8.83 19.21 11.85
N LYS A 556 9.41 20.01 10.95
CA LYS A 556 8.66 20.92 10.07
C LYS A 556 7.93 20.19 8.95
N LEU A 557 8.50 19.10 8.38
CA LEU A 557 7.79 18.24 7.42
C LEU A 557 6.61 17.53 8.09
N HIS A 558 6.79 17.03 9.32
CA HIS A 558 5.72 16.44 10.14
C HIS A 558 4.58 17.44 10.40
N GLN A 559 4.91 18.68 10.75
CA GLN A 559 3.94 19.76 10.96
C GLN A 559 3.37 20.36 9.66
N THR A 560 3.70 19.82 8.48
CA THR A 560 3.17 20.24 7.18
C THR A 560 2.71 19.05 6.35
N VAL A 561 3.55 18.54 5.45
CA VAL A 561 3.19 17.48 4.49
C VAL A 561 2.82 16.14 5.15
N TYR A 562 3.40 15.79 6.30
CA TYR A 562 3.08 14.53 6.99
C TYR A 562 2.05 14.66 8.13
N GLN A 563 1.29 15.78 8.15
CA GLN A 563 0.18 15.97 9.09
C GLN A 563 -1.09 15.23 8.66
N GLN A 564 -1.37 15.16 7.36
CA GLN A 564 -2.56 14.52 6.78
C GLN A 564 -2.21 13.82 5.46
N ASN A 565 -2.78 12.64 5.21
CA ASN A 565 -2.62 11.96 3.94
C ASN A 565 -3.51 12.59 2.85
N GLN A 566 -3.20 13.83 2.47
CA GLN A 566 -3.87 14.57 1.41
C GLN A 566 -2.87 15.00 0.33
N ASN A 567 -2.87 14.32 -0.81
CA ASN A 567 -2.14 14.76 -1.98
C ASN A 567 -2.86 15.99 -2.59
N HIS A 568 -2.23 17.16 -2.47
CA HIS A 568 -2.75 18.43 -3.00
C HIS A 568 -2.50 18.60 -4.51
N GLY A 569 -1.84 17.63 -5.15
CA GLY A 569 -1.47 17.68 -6.57
C GLY A 569 -0.49 18.79 -6.89
N ASN A 570 -0.41 19.14 -8.17
CA ASN A 570 0.36 20.29 -8.65
C ASN A 570 -0.26 20.81 -9.94
N ILE A 571 -0.53 22.13 -10.03
CA ILE A 571 -1.09 22.78 -11.23
C ILE A 571 -0.27 22.48 -12.50
N LEU A 572 1.06 22.31 -12.40
CA LEU A 572 1.90 21.93 -13.53
C LEU A 572 1.47 20.60 -14.18
N GLN A 573 1.00 19.65 -13.37
CA GLN A 573 0.55 18.33 -13.81
C GLN A 573 -0.93 18.30 -14.22
N ALA A 574 -1.67 19.39 -14.04
CA ALA A 574 -3.09 19.47 -14.32
C ALA A 574 -3.38 19.99 -15.74
N GLN A 575 -4.62 19.88 -16.19
CA GLN A 575 -5.09 20.23 -17.54
C GLN A 575 -5.17 21.77 -17.74
N PRO A 576 -4.22 22.40 -18.45
CA PRO A 576 -4.06 23.86 -18.40
C PRO A 576 -5.33 24.58 -18.88
N SER A 577 -5.90 25.43 -18.03
CA SER A 577 -7.22 26.02 -18.22
C SER A 577 -7.43 27.21 -17.25
N PHE A 578 -8.54 27.94 -17.40
CA PHE A 578 -8.88 29.11 -16.58
C PHE A 578 -9.52 28.78 -15.22
N THR A 579 -9.65 27.51 -14.83
CA THR A 579 -10.38 27.09 -13.61
C THR A 579 -9.54 27.17 -12.34
N TYR A 580 -8.21 27.19 -12.44
CA TYR A 580 -7.34 27.12 -11.27
C TYR A 580 -7.36 28.39 -10.41
N LYS A 581 -7.22 28.19 -9.10
CA LYS A 581 -7.12 29.26 -8.10
C LYS A 581 -5.67 29.78 -8.07
N ALA A 582 -5.45 31.02 -8.50
CA ALA A 582 -4.17 31.69 -8.30
C ALA A 582 -3.91 31.90 -6.80
N ALA A 583 -2.69 31.59 -6.34
CA ALA A 583 -2.34 31.61 -4.92
C ALA A 583 -0.96 32.25 -4.67
N LYS A 584 -0.74 32.69 -3.42
CA LYS A 584 0.61 32.97 -2.94
C LYS A 584 1.29 31.63 -2.64
N PRO A 585 2.59 31.47 -2.97
CA PRO A 585 3.33 30.26 -2.61
C PRO A 585 3.49 30.20 -1.08
N ASP A 586 3.60 29.00 -0.51
CA ASP A 586 3.81 28.86 0.92
C ASP A 586 5.26 29.18 1.32
N LYS A 587 5.42 30.25 2.10
CA LYS A 587 6.68 30.66 2.71
C LYS A 587 7.20 29.65 3.73
N THR A 588 6.31 28.89 4.38
CA THR A 588 6.69 27.89 5.37
C THR A 588 7.52 26.81 4.70
N PHE A 589 7.07 26.28 3.57
CA PHE A 589 7.81 25.28 2.80
C PHE A 589 9.12 25.82 2.20
N ALA A 590 9.19 27.11 1.82
CA ALA A 590 10.46 27.72 1.42
C ALA A 590 11.49 27.76 2.57
N LEU A 591 11.05 27.97 3.81
CA LEU A 591 11.89 27.87 5.00
C LEU A 591 12.27 26.41 5.33
N ILE A 592 11.41 25.43 5.02
CA ILE A 592 11.74 23.99 5.12
C ILE A 592 12.83 23.64 4.12
N TRP A 593 12.65 23.99 2.84
CA TRP A 593 13.63 23.78 1.77
C TRP A 593 14.98 24.43 2.11
N LYS A 594 14.96 25.67 2.62
CA LYS A 594 16.16 26.31 3.16
C LYS A 594 16.80 25.48 4.29
N SER A 595 16.01 25.03 5.27
CA SER A 595 16.51 24.27 6.41
C SER A 595 17.14 22.94 5.99
N PHE A 596 16.63 22.30 4.93
CA PHE A 596 17.26 21.13 4.29
C PHE A 596 18.63 21.48 3.69
N LEU A 597 18.75 22.61 3.00
CA LEU A 597 20.03 23.08 2.44
C LEU A 597 21.02 23.48 3.55
N ASP A 598 20.55 24.04 4.67
CA ASP A 598 21.37 24.44 5.83
C ASP A 598 21.94 23.22 6.64
N ILE A 599 21.55 21.98 6.29
CA ILE A 599 22.19 20.73 6.78
C ILE A 599 23.00 20.00 5.70
N SER A 600 22.97 20.44 4.45
CA SER A 600 23.58 19.74 3.30
C SER A 600 25.09 19.51 3.44
N ASP A 601 25.81 20.39 4.14
CA ASP A 601 27.25 20.24 4.34
C ASP A 601 27.59 19.12 5.36
N GLU A 602 26.61 18.64 6.13
CA GLU A 602 26.75 17.51 7.06
C GLU A 602 26.28 16.16 6.50
N VAL A 603 25.32 16.15 5.57
CA VAL A 603 24.66 14.91 5.07
C VAL A 603 24.48 14.84 3.54
N GLY A 604 24.98 15.82 2.78
CA GLY A 604 24.74 15.96 1.33
C GLY A 604 25.23 14.81 0.44
N LYS A 605 26.03 13.89 0.99
CA LYS A 605 26.53 12.69 0.31
C LYS A 605 25.68 11.44 0.56
N GLU A 606 24.80 11.47 1.57
CA GLU A 606 23.93 10.35 1.88
C GLU A 606 22.83 10.22 0.81
N LYS A 607 22.69 9.04 0.20
CA LYS A 607 21.74 8.84 -0.92
C LYS A 607 20.28 9.09 -0.50
N THR A 608 19.96 8.79 0.75
CA THR A 608 18.68 9.10 1.41
C THR A 608 18.40 10.60 1.45
N TYR A 609 19.38 11.41 1.88
CA TYR A 609 19.29 12.87 1.84
C TYR A 609 19.20 13.39 0.41
N GLN A 610 19.92 12.78 -0.54
CA GLN A 610 19.86 13.15 -1.96
C GLN A 610 18.48 12.87 -2.58
N PHE A 611 17.79 11.80 -2.18
CA PHE A 611 16.39 11.58 -2.52
C PHE A 611 15.47 12.64 -1.87
N ASP A 612 15.65 12.91 -0.58
CA ASP A 612 14.83 13.88 0.16
C ASP A 612 14.95 15.29 -0.43
N ILE A 613 16.17 15.80 -0.69
CA ILE A 613 16.36 17.15 -1.22
C ILE A 613 15.82 17.31 -2.64
N VAL A 614 15.90 16.26 -3.49
CA VAL A 614 15.26 16.27 -4.81
C VAL A 614 13.74 16.39 -4.66
N ASN A 615 13.14 15.59 -3.79
CA ASN A 615 11.69 15.56 -3.59
C ASN A 615 11.15 16.85 -2.93
N VAL A 616 11.89 17.41 -1.96
CA VAL A 616 11.61 18.71 -1.31
C VAL A 616 11.78 19.88 -2.28
N THR A 617 12.85 19.89 -3.07
CA THR A 617 13.09 20.96 -4.08
C THR A 617 12.00 20.96 -5.15
N ARG A 618 11.67 19.78 -5.69
CA ARG A 618 10.54 19.58 -6.61
C ARG A 618 9.22 20.12 -6.04
N HIS A 619 8.89 19.78 -4.80
CA HIS A 619 7.67 20.26 -4.14
C HIS A 619 7.70 21.79 -3.96
N ALA A 620 8.79 22.34 -3.44
CA ALA A 620 8.95 23.77 -3.19
C ALA A 620 8.79 24.60 -4.49
N LEU A 621 9.46 24.19 -5.57
CA LEU A 621 9.31 24.81 -6.89
C LEU A 621 7.87 24.67 -7.41
N GLY A 622 7.23 23.53 -7.21
CA GLY A 622 5.82 23.31 -7.54
C GLY A 622 4.86 24.33 -6.92
N LEU A 623 5.12 24.77 -5.68
CA LEU A 623 4.31 25.77 -4.97
C LEU A 623 4.38 27.18 -5.60
N LEU A 624 5.34 27.46 -6.48
CA LEU A 624 5.43 28.73 -7.23
C LEU A 624 4.52 28.76 -8.47
N ALA A 625 4.09 27.61 -8.99
CA ALA A 625 3.31 27.57 -10.22
C ALA A 625 1.93 28.30 -10.13
N PRO A 626 1.19 28.27 -9.01
CA PRO A 626 -0.01 29.10 -8.83
C PRO A 626 0.22 30.62 -8.87
N LEU A 627 1.44 31.08 -8.54
CA LEU A 627 1.84 32.49 -8.64
C LEU A 627 2.09 32.88 -10.10
N TYR A 628 2.83 32.06 -10.86
CA TYR A 628 3.08 32.32 -12.28
C TYR A 628 1.80 32.20 -13.13
N TYR A 629 0.96 31.21 -12.85
CA TYR A 629 -0.40 31.14 -13.41
C TYR A 629 -1.22 32.40 -13.07
N GLY A 630 -1.17 32.89 -11.83
CA GLY A 630 -1.83 34.14 -11.45
C GLY A 630 -1.35 35.37 -12.25
N LYS A 631 -0.04 35.48 -12.49
CA LYS A 631 0.55 36.51 -13.36
C LYS A 631 0.06 36.35 -14.82
N LEU A 632 0.06 35.12 -15.35
CA LEU A 632 -0.38 34.77 -16.71
C LEU A 632 -1.84 35.17 -16.98
N ILE A 633 -2.77 34.72 -16.12
CA ILE A 633 -4.20 35.03 -16.28
C ILE A 633 -4.47 36.53 -16.12
N THR A 634 -3.76 37.22 -15.21
CA THR A 634 -3.90 38.67 -15.03
C THR A 634 -3.48 39.43 -16.28
N ALA A 635 -2.36 39.04 -16.91
CA ALA A 635 -1.91 39.65 -18.16
C ALA A 635 -2.89 39.41 -19.32
N TYR A 636 -3.41 38.18 -19.46
CA TYR A 636 -4.44 37.86 -20.46
C TYR A 636 -5.70 38.72 -20.30
N LEU A 637 -6.21 38.86 -19.07
CA LEU A 637 -7.40 39.68 -18.77
C LEU A 637 -7.17 41.17 -19.05
N ASN A 638 -5.94 41.66 -18.83
CA ASN A 638 -5.54 43.03 -19.17
C ASN A 638 -5.25 43.22 -20.68
N LYS A 639 -5.24 42.14 -21.48
CA LYS A 639 -4.79 42.08 -22.88
C LYS A 639 -3.33 42.49 -23.09
N ASP A 640 -2.52 42.38 -22.04
CA ASP A 640 -1.09 42.72 -22.06
C ASP A 640 -0.28 41.52 -22.55
N ARG A 641 0.04 41.49 -23.84
CA ARG A 641 0.74 40.38 -24.49
C ARG A 641 2.20 40.26 -24.05
N ASP A 642 2.86 41.37 -23.72
CA ASP A 642 4.25 41.35 -23.26
C ASP A 642 4.35 40.80 -21.83
N ALA A 643 3.44 41.22 -20.93
CA ALA A 643 3.34 40.62 -19.60
C ALA A 643 2.86 39.16 -19.64
N LEU A 644 1.98 38.80 -20.60
CA LEU A 644 1.52 37.43 -20.79
C LEU A 644 2.68 36.51 -21.19
N LYS A 645 3.47 36.94 -22.18
CA LYS A 645 4.68 36.25 -22.59
C LYS A 645 5.68 36.10 -21.43
N ALA A 646 5.99 37.19 -20.72
CA ALA A 646 6.93 37.15 -19.60
C ALA A 646 6.46 36.23 -18.45
N ALA A 647 5.15 36.16 -18.19
CA ALA A 647 4.58 35.24 -17.21
C ALA A 647 4.64 33.77 -17.66
N TYR A 648 4.40 33.49 -18.94
CA TYR A 648 4.59 32.15 -19.51
C TYR A 648 6.06 31.72 -19.52
N GLU A 649 6.99 32.59 -19.93
CA GLU A 649 8.43 32.29 -19.96
C GLU A 649 8.95 31.92 -18.56
N LYS A 650 8.45 32.57 -17.50
CA LYS A 650 8.74 32.18 -16.10
C LYS A 650 8.16 30.83 -15.68
N MET A 651 7.01 30.44 -16.26
CA MET A 651 6.38 29.15 -15.99
C MET A 651 7.07 28.00 -16.76
N ASP A 652 7.48 28.22 -18.01
CA ASP A 652 8.29 27.27 -18.78
C ASP A 652 9.68 27.09 -18.14
N GLU A 653 10.32 28.18 -17.72
CA GLU A 653 11.58 28.14 -16.96
C GLU A 653 11.47 27.28 -15.69
N LEU A 654 10.41 27.48 -14.89
CA LEU A 654 10.14 26.68 -13.69
C LEU A 654 9.96 25.19 -14.01
N ILE A 655 9.26 24.85 -15.10
CA ILE A 655 9.05 23.46 -15.54
C ILE A 655 10.39 22.81 -15.93
N ASN A 656 11.25 23.53 -16.67
CA ASN A 656 12.57 23.02 -17.08
C ASN A 656 13.53 22.85 -15.88
N ASP A 657 13.49 23.76 -14.90
CA ASP A 657 14.33 23.62 -13.69
C ASP A 657 13.87 22.47 -12.78
N ILE A 658 12.55 22.20 -12.70
CA ILE A 658 12.05 20.99 -12.03
C ILE A 658 12.50 19.73 -12.79
N ASP A 659 12.43 19.71 -14.13
CA ASP A 659 12.96 18.60 -14.94
C ASP A 659 14.46 18.36 -14.67
N ARG A 660 15.26 19.43 -14.61
CA ARG A 660 16.70 19.39 -14.28
C ARG A 660 16.98 18.84 -12.89
N GLN A 661 16.23 19.26 -11.86
CA GLN A 661 16.40 18.71 -10.51
C GLN A 661 16.07 17.21 -10.47
N LEU A 662 15.00 16.79 -11.14
CA LEU A 662 14.57 15.38 -11.19
C LEU A 662 15.58 14.51 -11.94
N ALA A 663 16.28 15.05 -12.94
CA ALA A 663 17.31 14.34 -13.69
C ALA A 663 18.51 13.88 -12.82
N THR A 664 18.69 14.43 -11.62
CA THR A 664 19.81 14.10 -10.72
C THR A 664 19.62 12.80 -9.91
N ASN A 665 18.45 12.15 -9.97
CA ASN A 665 18.14 10.98 -9.15
C ASN A 665 17.33 9.93 -9.95
N SER A 666 17.66 8.64 -9.78
CA SER A 666 17.14 7.52 -10.58
C SER A 666 15.62 7.35 -10.51
N GLU A 667 15.05 7.73 -9.37
CA GLU A 667 13.65 7.47 -9.02
C GLU A 667 12.67 8.39 -9.75
N PHE A 668 13.20 9.37 -10.50
CA PHE A 668 12.43 10.40 -11.16
C PHE A 668 12.71 10.48 -12.67
N LEU A 669 13.09 9.37 -13.32
CA LEU A 669 13.47 9.35 -14.74
C LEU A 669 12.41 8.66 -15.62
N LEU A 670 11.77 9.40 -16.54
CA LEU A 670 10.85 8.82 -17.51
C LEU A 670 11.55 7.79 -18.41
N GLY A 671 12.80 8.05 -18.80
CA GLY A 671 13.58 7.12 -19.64
C GLY A 671 13.77 5.76 -18.98
N ALA A 672 13.96 5.70 -17.66
CA ALA A 672 14.10 4.44 -16.95
C ALA A 672 12.81 3.59 -17.05
N TRP A 673 11.64 4.21 -16.85
CA TRP A 673 10.33 3.56 -17.00
C TRP A 673 10.08 3.05 -18.42
N LEU A 674 10.35 3.87 -19.45
CA LEU A 674 10.14 3.48 -20.85
C LEU A 674 11.12 2.39 -21.32
N GLU A 675 12.37 2.41 -20.87
CA GLU A 675 13.31 1.32 -21.15
C GLU A 675 12.99 0.03 -20.37
N ARG A 676 12.34 0.08 -19.20
CA ARG A 676 11.77 -1.14 -18.56
C ARG A 676 10.71 -1.77 -19.45
N ALA A 677 9.73 -0.99 -19.93
CA ALA A 677 8.68 -1.48 -20.81
C ALA A 677 9.24 -2.13 -22.10
N LYS A 678 10.26 -1.52 -22.70
CA LYS A 678 10.91 -2.06 -23.91
C LYS A 678 11.81 -3.27 -23.71
N ARG A 679 12.19 -3.64 -22.48
CA ARG A 679 12.93 -4.90 -22.23
C ARG A 679 12.05 -6.13 -22.51
N TRP A 680 10.73 -6.01 -22.30
CA TRP A 680 9.78 -7.10 -22.49
C TRP A 680 9.44 -7.43 -23.95
N GLY A 681 9.71 -6.55 -24.90
CA GLY A 681 9.41 -6.81 -26.32
C GLY A 681 10.44 -7.70 -26.98
N HIS A 682 10.02 -8.82 -27.58
CA HIS A 682 10.89 -9.68 -28.39
C HIS A 682 11.00 -9.17 -29.85
N THR A 683 10.01 -8.42 -30.31
CA THR A 683 9.93 -7.77 -31.62
C THR A 683 9.92 -6.24 -31.48
N GLN A 684 10.18 -5.53 -32.58
CA GLN A 684 10.15 -4.06 -32.58
C GLN A 684 8.73 -3.48 -32.41
N ASP A 685 7.68 -4.23 -32.76
CA ASP A 685 6.30 -3.75 -32.65
C ASP A 685 5.75 -3.98 -31.24
N GLU A 686 6.10 -5.09 -30.57
CA GLU A 686 5.87 -5.26 -29.12
C GLU A 686 6.56 -4.14 -28.34
N LYS A 687 7.82 -3.79 -28.67
CA LYS A 687 8.53 -2.67 -28.00
C LYS A 687 7.81 -1.33 -28.15
N LYS A 688 7.27 -1.01 -29.33
CA LYS A 688 6.45 0.19 -29.54
C LYS A 688 5.15 0.11 -28.74
N GLN A 689 4.48 -1.04 -28.71
CA GLN A 689 3.22 -1.22 -27.99
C GLN A 689 3.40 -1.12 -26.47
N TYR A 690 4.51 -1.63 -25.93
CA TYR A 690 4.84 -1.51 -24.52
C TYR A 690 5.30 -0.10 -24.16
N GLU A 691 6.07 0.59 -25.01
CA GLU A 691 6.37 2.02 -24.80
C GLU A 691 5.09 2.88 -24.84
N TRP A 692 4.17 2.60 -25.78
CA TRP A 692 2.87 3.26 -25.86
C TRP A 692 2.03 3.02 -24.60
N ASN A 693 1.88 1.77 -24.15
CA ASN A 693 1.23 1.42 -22.88
C ASN A 693 1.87 2.19 -21.70
N ALA A 694 3.20 2.18 -21.60
CA ALA A 694 3.96 2.80 -20.53
C ALA A 694 3.82 4.32 -20.50
N ARG A 695 3.78 4.98 -21.66
CA ARG A 695 3.46 6.42 -21.78
C ARG A 695 2.01 6.67 -21.39
N LYS A 696 1.07 5.87 -21.90
CA LYS A 696 -0.37 6.13 -21.80
C LYS A 696 -0.91 5.98 -20.38
N ILE A 697 -0.52 4.92 -19.66
CA ILE A 697 -1.01 4.67 -18.29
C ILE A 697 -0.65 5.80 -17.31
N ILE A 698 0.51 6.43 -17.45
CA ILE A 698 0.95 7.54 -16.57
C ILE A 698 0.47 8.93 -17.01
N SER A 699 -0.17 9.05 -18.18
CA SER A 699 -0.54 10.32 -18.81
C SER A 699 -2.04 10.47 -19.01
N VAL A 700 -2.58 10.07 -20.16
CA VAL A 700 -4.02 10.21 -20.48
C VAL A 700 -4.89 9.10 -19.90
N TRP A 701 -4.29 7.94 -19.58
CA TRP A 701 -4.93 6.71 -19.14
C TRP A 701 -5.92 6.13 -20.17
N ALA A 702 -7.02 6.83 -20.41
CA ALA A 702 -8.12 6.51 -21.33
C ALA A 702 -8.03 7.33 -22.64
N PHE A 703 -9.16 7.76 -23.22
CA PHE A 703 -9.19 8.65 -24.42
C PHE A 703 -10.22 9.78 -24.29
N ASP A 704 -11.34 9.50 -23.63
CA ASP A 704 -12.39 10.43 -23.19
C ASP A 704 -11.88 11.49 -22.19
N GLY A 705 -10.91 11.12 -21.36
CA GLY A 705 -10.15 12.05 -20.52
C GLY A 705 -10.60 12.18 -19.07
N GLU A 706 -11.56 11.40 -18.57
CA GLU A 706 -11.93 11.43 -17.14
C GLU A 706 -10.78 10.94 -16.22
N LEU A 707 -9.97 9.99 -16.70
CA LEU A 707 -8.77 9.49 -16.01
C LEU A 707 -7.46 10.21 -16.42
N ASN A 708 -7.55 11.35 -17.13
CA ASN A 708 -6.39 12.16 -17.47
C ASN A 708 -5.60 12.55 -16.22
N ASP A 709 -4.28 12.36 -16.25
CA ASP A 709 -3.34 12.67 -15.17
C ASP A 709 -3.61 11.93 -13.84
N TYR A 710 -4.52 10.94 -13.80
CA TYR A 710 -4.78 10.16 -12.57
C TYR A 710 -3.49 9.54 -12.00
N ALA A 711 -2.65 9.00 -12.88
CA ALA A 711 -1.36 8.40 -12.54
C ALA A 711 -0.16 9.31 -12.85
N ALA A 712 -0.35 10.63 -12.81
CA ALA A 712 0.65 11.64 -13.16
C ALA A 712 1.98 11.53 -12.39
N LYS A 713 3.10 11.65 -13.11
CA LYS A 713 4.46 11.51 -12.56
C LYS A 713 5.28 12.78 -12.76
N GLN A 714 5.79 13.36 -11.68
CA GLN A 714 6.83 14.39 -11.80
C GLN A 714 8.19 13.72 -12.01
N TRP A 715 8.48 13.42 -13.28
CA TRP A 715 9.72 12.80 -13.74
C TRP A 715 10.42 13.69 -14.77
N SER A 716 11.75 13.69 -14.79
CA SER A 716 12.55 14.30 -15.86
C SER A 716 12.22 13.63 -17.19
N GLY A 717 12.22 14.43 -18.26
CA GLY A 717 11.59 14.10 -19.53
C GLY A 717 10.11 14.47 -19.52
N MET A 718 9.32 13.91 -18.58
CA MET A 718 7.87 14.15 -18.53
C MET A 718 7.51 15.59 -18.17
N MET A 719 8.27 16.24 -17.27
CA MET A 719 8.05 17.64 -16.90
C MET A 719 8.17 18.57 -18.11
N ARG A 720 9.30 18.54 -18.84
CA ARG A 720 9.49 19.36 -20.04
C ARG A 720 8.59 18.91 -21.20
N ASP A 721 8.56 17.61 -21.48
CA ASP A 721 8.09 17.10 -22.78
C ASP A 721 6.62 16.71 -22.83
N TYR A 722 5.97 16.45 -21.69
CA TYR A 722 4.52 16.30 -21.62
C TYR A 722 3.90 17.56 -21.02
N TYR A 723 4.16 17.86 -19.74
CA TYR A 723 3.51 18.99 -19.05
C TYR A 723 3.89 20.36 -19.65
N GLY A 724 5.17 20.60 -19.94
CA GLY A 724 5.65 21.83 -20.59
C GLY A 724 5.01 22.07 -21.96
N ARG A 725 4.84 21.02 -22.79
CA ARG A 725 4.14 21.13 -24.07
C ARG A 725 2.68 21.54 -23.91
N ARG A 726 1.96 21.02 -22.90
CA ARG A 726 0.57 21.44 -22.61
C ARG A 726 0.48 22.91 -22.20
N TRP A 727 1.33 23.37 -21.28
CA TRP A 727 1.36 24.77 -20.85
C TRP A 727 1.75 25.73 -21.98
N ARG A 728 2.66 25.31 -22.88
CA ARG A 728 2.99 26.02 -24.12
C ARG A 728 1.80 26.10 -25.08
N HIS A 729 1.05 25.01 -25.26
CA HIS A 729 -0.15 24.98 -26.09
C HIS A 729 -1.22 25.93 -25.55
N PHE A 730 -1.46 25.95 -24.24
CA PHE A 730 -2.35 26.90 -23.57
C PHE A 730 -1.93 28.36 -23.81
N TYR A 731 -0.67 28.71 -23.52
CA TYR A 731 -0.14 30.05 -23.77
C TYR A 731 -0.32 30.48 -25.24
N ASN A 732 0.07 29.62 -26.20
CA ASN A 732 -0.08 29.92 -27.63
C ASN A 732 -1.55 30.14 -28.02
N SER A 733 -2.48 29.36 -27.44
CA SER A 733 -3.92 29.47 -27.70
C SER A 733 -4.52 30.80 -27.20
N ILE A 734 -4.11 31.24 -26.00
CA ILE A 734 -4.61 32.49 -25.40
C ILE A 734 -3.88 33.74 -25.92
N ASP A 735 -2.61 33.65 -26.30
CA ASP A 735 -1.90 34.74 -26.99
C ASP A 735 -2.45 34.95 -28.41
N LYS A 736 -2.79 33.85 -29.12
CA LYS A 736 -3.42 33.93 -30.44
C LYS A 736 -4.77 34.64 -30.40
N SER A 737 -5.62 34.40 -29.40
CA SER A 737 -6.90 35.12 -29.31
C SER A 737 -6.72 36.62 -29.02
N LEU A 738 -5.69 37.01 -28.26
CA LEU A 738 -5.32 38.43 -28.12
C LEU A 738 -4.76 39.03 -29.42
N ALA A 739 -3.95 38.29 -30.17
CA ALA A 739 -3.38 38.73 -31.45
C ALA A 739 -4.45 38.92 -32.53
N ASP A 740 -5.38 37.97 -32.65
CA ASP A 740 -6.47 37.99 -33.62
C ASP A 740 -7.65 38.88 -33.17
N GLY A 741 -7.66 39.34 -31.91
CA GLY A 741 -8.74 40.14 -31.31
C GLY A 741 -10.03 39.36 -31.02
N THR A 742 -9.97 38.03 -30.95
CA THR A 742 -11.11 37.11 -30.85
C THR A 742 -11.41 36.69 -29.41
N LYS A 743 -12.57 36.04 -29.18
CA LYS A 743 -12.81 35.29 -27.94
C LYS A 743 -12.08 33.95 -28.04
N TRP A 744 -11.34 33.58 -27.01
CA TRP A 744 -10.75 32.24 -26.88
C TRP A 744 -11.82 31.14 -26.92
N ASP A 745 -11.61 30.14 -27.78
CA ASP A 745 -12.49 28.98 -27.91
C ASP A 745 -11.98 27.84 -27.00
N SER A 746 -12.62 27.70 -25.84
CA SER A 746 -12.29 26.66 -24.87
C SER A 746 -12.58 25.24 -25.36
N ARG A 747 -13.53 25.05 -26.30
CA ARG A 747 -13.85 23.72 -26.83
C ARG A 747 -12.78 23.29 -27.82
N HIS A 748 -12.50 24.11 -28.83
CA HIS A 748 -11.46 23.81 -29.82
C HIS A 748 -10.10 23.58 -29.16
N TYR A 749 -9.77 24.39 -28.13
CA TYR A 749 -8.57 24.18 -27.32
C TYR A 749 -8.56 22.83 -26.59
N THR A 750 -9.69 22.40 -26.00
CA THR A 750 -9.77 21.10 -25.30
C THR A 750 -9.62 19.94 -26.29
N ASP A 751 -10.26 20.05 -27.46
CA ASP A 751 -10.16 19.07 -28.53
C ASP A 751 -8.74 18.98 -29.12
N ASP A 752 -7.99 20.09 -29.18
CA ASP A 752 -6.58 20.12 -29.60
C ASP A 752 -5.64 19.57 -28.51
N LEU A 753 -5.89 19.92 -27.24
CA LEU A 753 -5.09 19.48 -26.09
C LEU A 753 -5.14 17.95 -25.92
N LEU A 754 -6.34 17.35 -25.98
CA LEU A 754 -6.52 15.90 -25.90
C LEU A 754 -5.77 15.16 -27.02
N ARG A 755 -5.79 15.70 -28.25
CA ARG A 755 -5.01 15.16 -29.37
C ARG A 755 -3.50 15.27 -29.13
N LEU A 756 -3.01 16.44 -28.71
CA LEU A 756 -1.60 16.66 -28.38
C LEU A 756 -1.10 15.70 -27.28
N GLN A 757 -1.95 15.34 -26.31
CA GLN A 757 -1.63 14.36 -25.28
C GLN A 757 -1.63 12.91 -25.81
N GLU A 758 -2.62 12.52 -26.60
CA GLU A 758 -2.71 11.18 -27.20
C GLU A 758 -1.55 10.93 -28.18
N ASP A 759 -1.21 11.92 -29.01
CA ASP A 759 -0.07 11.89 -29.94
C ASP A 759 1.25 11.68 -29.18
N TRP A 760 1.45 12.35 -28.04
CA TRP A 760 2.64 12.17 -27.19
C TRP A 760 2.80 10.73 -26.67
N THR A 761 1.69 10.00 -26.46
CA THR A 761 1.78 8.57 -26.08
C THR A 761 2.34 7.69 -27.19
N ARG A 762 2.22 8.14 -28.45
CA ARG A 762 2.61 7.40 -29.66
C ARG A 762 3.99 7.79 -30.19
N GLU A 763 4.63 8.80 -29.58
CA GLU A 763 6.03 9.14 -29.84
C GLU A 763 7.00 8.04 -29.37
N THR A 764 8.15 7.96 -30.03
CA THR A 764 9.30 7.13 -29.65
C THR A 764 10.49 7.98 -29.21
N THR A 765 10.22 9.20 -28.74
CA THR A 765 11.20 10.18 -28.24
C THR A 765 11.98 9.60 -27.06
N VAL A 766 13.27 9.32 -27.24
CA VAL A 766 14.13 8.67 -26.23
C VAL A 766 14.52 9.68 -25.14
N PHE A 767 14.43 9.24 -23.88
CA PHE A 767 14.83 10.01 -22.69
C PHE A 767 15.99 9.32 -21.95
N PRO A 768 16.80 10.05 -21.16
CA PRO A 768 17.82 9.44 -20.31
C PRO A 768 17.24 8.41 -19.32
N ALA A 769 17.77 7.19 -19.36
CA ALA A 769 17.47 6.13 -18.39
C ALA A 769 18.46 6.08 -17.20
N HIS A 770 19.38 7.05 -17.16
CA HIS A 770 20.39 7.22 -16.12
C HIS A 770 20.42 8.70 -15.68
N ILE A 771 20.91 8.94 -14.47
CA ILE A 771 21.00 10.29 -13.89
C ILE A 771 21.93 11.21 -14.69
N SER A 772 21.69 12.51 -14.60
CA SER A 772 22.61 13.53 -15.11
C SER A 772 23.94 13.51 -14.34
N ALA A 773 24.96 14.16 -14.89
CA ALA A 773 26.24 14.36 -14.22
C ALA A 773 26.23 15.53 -13.21
N GLU A 774 25.06 16.13 -12.92
CA GLU A 774 24.92 17.22 -11.96
C GLU A 774 24.64 16.68 -10.55
N ASP A 775 25.26 17.30 -9.54
CA ASP A 775 25.03 16.92 -8.15
C ASP A 775 23.65 17.41 -7.65
N PRO A 776 22.81 16.54 -7.05
CA PRO A 776 21.44 16.87 -6.63
C PRO A 776 21.36 18.02 -5.63
N VAL A 777 22.38 18.19 -4.79
CA VAL A 777 22.47 19.23 -3.77
C VAL A 777 22.95 20.55 -4.37
N VAL A 778 23.89 20.52 -5.31
CA VAL A 778 24.36 21.71 -6.04
C VAL A 778 23.24 22.29 -6.91
N VAL A 779 22.49 21.45 -7.62
CA VAL A 779 21.30 21.90 -8.36
C VAL A 779 20.29 22.53 -7.39
N ALA A 780 19.96 21.86 -6.28
CA ALA A 780 19.02 22.38 -5.29
C ALA A 780 19.45 23.72 -4.66
N LYS A 781 20.75 23.91 -4.35
CA LYS A 781 21.31 25.19 -3.90
C LYS A 781 21.11 26.28 -4.96
N SER A 782 21.46 25.99 -6.23
CA SER A 782 21.30 26.96 -7.34
C SER A 782 19.84 27.36 -7.60
N LEU A 783 18.91 26.41 -7.46
CA LEU A 783 17.47 26.68 -7.62
C LEU A 783 16.90 27.46 -6.43
N TYR A 784 17.40 27.24 -5.21
CA TYR A 784 17.03 28.07 -4.06
C TYR A 784 17.49 29.51 -4.23
N GLU A 785 18.75 29.73 -4.63
CA GLU A 785 19.29 31.08 -4.91
C GLU A 785 18.47 31.81 -6.01
N LYS A 786 18.02 31.07 -7.03
CA LYS A 786 17.20 31.58 -8.12
C LYS A 786 15.77 31.96 -7.69
N TYR A 787 15.13 31.16 -6.84
CA TYR A 787 13.68 31.25 -6.59
C TYR A 787 13.26 31.72 -5.19
N ALA A 788 14.16 31.76 -4.18
CA ALA A 788 13.79 32.11 -2.81
C ALA A 788 13.07 33.47 -2.69
N GLY A 789 13.41 34.45 -3.54
CA GLY A 789 12.77 35.77 -3.56
C GLY A 789 11.31 35.76 -4.06
N GLU A 790 10.91 34.81 -4.90
CA GLU A 790 9.53 34.74 -5.44
C GLU A 790 8.51 34.30 -4.37
N PHE A 791 8.96 33.65 -3.30
CA PHE A 791 8.11 33.34 -2.15
C PHE A 791 7.66 34.58 -1.37
N GLU A 792 8.42 35.69 -1.45
CA GLU A 792 8.08 36.96 -0.81
C GLU A 792 7.11 37.83 -1.61
N VAL A 793 6.83 37.49 -2.88
CA VAL A 793 6.11 38.36 -3.82
C VAL A 793 4.60 38.49 -3.49
N PRO A 794 4.05 39.71 -3.43
CA PRO A 794 2.62 39.91 -3.21
C PRO A 794 1.79 39.59 -4.46
N LEU A 795 0.90 38.60 -4.33
CA LEU A 795 -0.12 38.29 -5.34
C LEU A 795 -1.17 39.41 -5.46
N ASN A 796 -1.14 40.15 -6.57
CA ASN A 796 -2.13 41.15 -6.96
C ASN A 796 -2.95 40.64 -8.18
N VAL A 797 -3.84 39.68 -7.96
CA VAL A 797 -4.71 39.10 -9.02
C VAL A 797 -6.14 39.67 -8.90
N PRO A 798 -6.76 40.17 -9.99
CA PRO A 798 -8.16 40.61 -9.98
C PRO A 798 -9.12 39.47 -9.59
N LYS A 799 -10.22 39.79 -8.88
CA LYS A 799 -11.28 38.81 -8.61
C LYS A 799 -12.00 38.44 -9.91
N PHE A 800 -11.67 37.27 -10.45
CA PHE A 800 -12.34 36.70 -11.61
C PHE A 800 -13.79 36.32 -11.27
N LYS A 801 -14.74 36.83 -12.06
CA LYS A 801 -16.02 36.15 -12.29
C LYS A 801 -15.77 35.18 -13.44
N MET A 802 -16.23 33.93 -13.32
CA MET A 802 -16.19 33.00 -14.46
C MET A 802 -16.92 33.63 -15.65
N MET A 803 -16.35 33.52 -16.85
CA MET A 803 -17.02 33.95 -18.07
C MET A 803 -18.28 33.12 -18.28
N ASP A 804 -19.38 33.77 -18.64
CA ASP A 804 -20.65 33.09 -18.92
C ASP A 804 -20.44 32.00 -20.00
N GLY A 805 -20.76 30.76 -19.64
CA GLY A 805 -20.62 29.58 -20.50
C GLY A 805 -19.49 28.60 -20.14
N VAL A 806 -18.67 28.84 -19.10
CA VAL A 806 -17.74 27.83 -18.55
C VAL A 806 -18.50 26.94 -17.55
N PRO A 807 -18.59 25.60 -17.75
CA PRO A 807 -19.18 24.71 -16.76
C PRO A 807 -18.39 24.70 -15.45
N ALA A 808 -19.09 24.79 -14.32
CA ALA A 808 -18.49 24.65 -13.00
C ALA A 808 -18.30 23.16 -12.66
N LEU A 809 -17.27 22.53 -13.22
CA LEU A 809 -16.84 21.20 -12.82
C LEU A 809 -16.14 21.28 -11.44
N LEU A 810 -16.92 20.92 -10.42
CA LEU A 810 -16.50 20.46 -9.08
C LEU A 810 -15.31 21.20 -8.46
N THR A 811 -15.63 22.27 -7.71
CA THR A 811 -14.85 22.61 -6.52
C THR A 811 -15.62 22.18 -5.29
N GLU A 812 -15.11 21.16 -4.61
CA GLU A 812 -15.20 21.10 -3.14
C GLU A 812 -14.13 22.01 -2.51
#